data_AF-A0A0H5CGN9-F1
#
_entry.id   AF-A0A0H5CGN9-F1
#
_cell.length_a   1.000
_cell.length_b   1.000
_cell.length_c   1.000
_cell.angle_alpha   90.00
_cell.angle_beta   90.00
_cell.angle_gamma   90.00
#
_symmetry.space_group_name_H-M   'P 1'
#
loop_
_entity.id
_entity.type
_entity.pdbx_description
1 polymer ?
#
loop_
_entity_poly.entity_id
_entity_poly.type
_entity_poly.pdbx_seq_one_letter_code
_entity_poly.pdbx_strand_id
1 'polypeptide(L)'
;MRALTGDIPFGPFEGTIIDVYVGGKSKTARIHIDLACVPSAEHTTMPLNPETVNRMCKQRARSARWARRDTALGMFLQAITSMPDYSTDNLEHDFPSEERARAAELLQVGEYPPDDDEEDLWDEFRQARDLRDSLHESWGYARRYARDAHCVVAAYPWLTSWAKPIMSAVGAEAEWLRAAIARTIDPGRLVAGAAALSLIEPEMSGDQPEFSVLGDSRRVVETMKECWRRWRDAAAEGLSPGDMASSAEYVVESAIGRKRNGRDAAMSAAKTLVDGWTNQAKAAANIDAAVILRDVVVRLPERRGADTDPWKMLTQWELAAVAQHATAFSWAHDAVLLKVPGLIAQHLLAHSGGLRAAELDSINPLEAFTLWVAEHVPTSLGVLPGTLDDTPISERRTLTSNDIDQLRRSGGAVYQVFSASDGTEVLHISTIARRCANGWRGVIVAGPDDLPATIIKPWMDEIERGLNDEAHPLSTRAGEQSVVELTHNGNRDAMERRLRTLALVRTVADLRTLTERYEHSDRDIDWRGVLTAHPLDLTPFKPPNHFGGLDLPLGVLSSVQIYTTDGKAQYQGKGHSPFCSFARSGRTSLDDRFDLLHMQDLLDTEKPDWCSVCGGYAARRLDDTQLRYYLAAHELSTLGRELTTHPRFSRSSRPPTELKSSLEKLNDIDPDDCDLPCKASTQWRSTVERLLNAHALNNH
;
A
#
# COMPACT_ATOMS: atom_id res chain seq x y z
N MET A 1 -3.49 6.31 -21.10
CA MET A 1 -3.83 4.90 -21.38
C MET A 1 -3.96 4.71 -22.87
N ARG A 2 -3.19 3.77 -23.41
CA ARG A 2 -3.22 3.38 -24.82
C ARG A 2 -4.51 2.63 -25.13
N ALA A 3 -5.05 2.83 -26.33
CA ALA A 3 -6.20 2.06 -26.80
C ALA A 3 -5.76 0.66 -27.24
N LEU A 4 -6.58 -0.35 -26.95
CA LEU A 4 -6.45 -1.67 -27.56
C LEU A 4 -6.68 -1.57 -29.07
N THR A 5 -5.75 -2.14 -29.84
CA THR A 5 -5.75 -2.15 -31.31
C THR A 5 -5.56 -3.58 -31.82
N GLY A 6 -6.08 -3.88 -33.01
CA GLY A 6 -6.08 -5.25 -33.55
C GLY A 6 -4.70 -5.79 -33.92
N ASP A 7 -3.65 -4.98 -33.93
CA ASP A 7 -2.26 -5.37 -34.16
C ASP A 7 -1.51 -5.84 -32.90
N ILE A 8 -2.14 -5.71 -31.72
CA ILE A 8 -1.56 -6.19 -30.46
C ILE A 8 -1.51 -7.73 -30.48
N PRO A 9 -0.34 -8.36 -30.28
CA PRO A 9 -0.26 -9.80 -30.17
C PRO A 9 -0.77 -10.25 -28.79
N PHE A 10 -1.95 -10.86 -28.74
CA PHE A 10 -2.53 -11.38 -27.50
C PHE A 10 -1.84 -12.68 -27.02
N GLY A 11 -1.09 -13.34 -27.91
CA GLY A 11 -0.29 -14.51 -27.56
C GLY A 11 -1.18 -15.63 -26.99
N PRO A 12 -0.86 -16.20 -25.82
CA PRO A 12 -1.69 -17.23 -25.18
C PRO A 12 -3.13 -16.78 -24.85
N PHE A 13 -3.41 -15.48 -24.81
CA PHE A 13 -4.75 -14.94 -24.55
C PHE A 13 -5.63 -14.85 -25.79
N GLU A 14 -5.07 -15.05 -26.99
CA GLU A 14 -5.85 -14.96 -28.22
C GLU A 14 -6.93 -16.06 -28.27
N GLY A 15 -8.15 -15.65 -28.61
CA GLY A 15 -9.32 -16.52 -28.61
C GLY A 15 -10.03 -16.65 -27.27
N THR A 16 -9.50 -16.08 -26.18
CA THR A 16 -10.18 -16.07 -24.86
C THR A 16 -11.55 -15.42 -25.00
N ILE A 17 -12.57 -16.07 -24.43
CA ILE A 17 -13.94 -15.58 -24.51
C ILE A 17 -14.10 -14.38 -23.56
N ILE A 18 -14.58 -13.26 -24.10
CA ILE A 18 -14.90 -12.04 -23.34
C ILE A 18 -16.39 -11.71 -23.43
N ASP A 19 -16.92 -11.17 -22.34
CA ASP A 19 -18.29 -10.66 -22.28
C ASP A 19 -18.37 -9.28 -22.94
N VAL A 20 -19.36 -9.09 -23.81
CA VAL A 20 -19.55 -7.85 -24.56
C VAL A 20 -21.02 -7.47 -24.69
N TYR A 21 -21.26 -6.18 -24.87
CA TYR A 21 -22.57 -5.62 -25.14
C TYR A 21 -22.63 -5.07 -26.56
N VAL A 22 -23.62 -5.49 -27.34
CA VAL A 22 -23.78 -5.09 -28.75
C VAL A 22 -25.00 -4.19 -28.90
N GLY A 23 -24.78 -2.93 -29.28
CA GLY A 23 -25.81 -1.90 -29.39
C GLY A 23 -26.64 -1.93 -30.68
N GLY A 24 -26.38 -2.86 -31.61
CA GLY A 24 -27.07 -2.89 -32.90
C GLY A 24 -27.02 -4.26 -33.57
N LYS A 25 -27.95 -4.51 -34.49
CA LYS A 25 -28.13 -5.82 -35.16
C LYS A 25 -27.13 -6.12 -36.30
N SER A 26 -26.21 -5.19 -36.59
CA SER A 26 -25.20 -5.37 -37.64
C SER A 26 -24.04 -6.23 -37.15
N LYS A 27 -23.49 -7.09 -38.01
CA LYS A 27 -22.25 -7.83 -37.75
C LYS A 27 -21.04 -6.92 -37.50
N THR A 28 -21.08 -5.68 -37.99
CA THR A 28 -20.04 -4.66 -37.81
C THR A 28 -20.34 -3.68 -36.68
N ALA A 29 -21.41 -3.92 -35.90
CA ALA A 29 -21.76 -3.05 -34.79
C ALA A 29 -20.61 -2.96 -33.79
N ARG A 30 -20.41 -1.75 -33.25
CA ARG A 30 -19.46 -1.51 -32.17
C ARG A 30 -19.88 -2.30 -30.94
N ILE A 31 -18.87 -2.81 -30.24
CA ILE A 31 -19.05 -3.55 -28.99
C ILE A 31 -18.64 -2.69 -27.80
N HIS A 32 -19.28 -2.95 -26.68
CA HIS A 32 -19.20 -2.17 -25.46
C HIS A 32 -18.94 -3.06 -24.26
N ILE A 33 -18.34 -2.47 -23.23
CA ILE A 33 -17.87 -3.15 -22.02
C ILE A 33 -18.95 -3.25 -20.94
N ASP A 34 -19.93 -2.34 -20.99
CA ASP A 34 -21.00 -2.20 -20.01
C ASP A 34 -22.28 -1.72 -20.70
N LEU A 35 -23.43 -1.94 -20.05
CA LEU A 35 -24.73 -1.42 -20.47
C LEU A 35 -24.83 0.11 -20.35
N ALA A 36 -23.99 0.74 -19.54
CA ALA A 36 -24.00 2.20 -19.38
C ALA A 36 -23.52 2.92 -20.66
N CYS A 37 -22.69 2.26 -21.48
CA CYS A 37 -22.21 2.77 -22.76
C CYS A 37 -23.31 2.78 -23.81
N VAL A 38 -24.16 1.74 -23.84
CA VAL A 38 -25.30 1.64 -24.76
C VAL A 38 -26.48 1.02 -24.04
N PRO A 39 -27.40 1.85 -23.56
CA PRO A 39 -28.65 1.39 -22.97
C PRO A 39 -29.42 0.55 -24.01
N SER A 40 -29.87 -0.65 -23.62
CA SER A 40 -30.56 -1.65 -24.48
C SER A 40 -29.67 -2.52 -25.38
N ALA A 41 -28.35 -2.56 -25.15
CA ALA A 41 -27.47 -3.50 -25.83
C ALA A 41 -27.72 -4.97 -25.40
N GLU A 42 -27.57 -5.90 -26.34
CA GLU A 42 -27.67 -7.33 -26.07
C GLU A 42 -26.34 -7.84 -25.49
N HIS A 43 -26.42 -8.61 -24.41
CA HIS A 43 -25.27 -9.27 -23.80
C HIS A 43 -24.92 -10.54 -24.59
N THR A 44 -23.66 -10.67 -24.99
CA THR A 44 -23.15 -11.84 -25.72
C THR A 44 -21.67 -12.04 -25.42
N THR A 45 -21.10 -13.13 -25.90
CA THR A 45 -19.70 -13.47 -25.72
C THR A 45 -18.98 -13.48 -27.06
N MET A 46 -17.74 -12.98 -27.12
CA MET A 46 -16.92 -12.99 -28.33
C MET A 46 -15.50 -13.44 -28.02
N PRO A 47 -14.81 -14.14 -28.96
CA PRO A 47 -13.40 -14.42 -28.80
C PRO A 47 -12.57 -13.14 -28.91
N LEU A 48 -11.58 -12.98 -28.05
CA LEU A 48 -10.60 -11.89 -28.09
C LEU A 48 -9.64 -12.11 -29.27
N ASN A 49 -9.85 -11.36 -30.34
CA ASN A 49 -9.05 -11.41 -31.56
C ASN A 49 -9.03 -10.02 -32.24
N PRO A 50 -8.21 -9.82 -33.28
CA PRO A 50 -8.12 -8.53 -33.97
C PRO A 50 -9.46 -7.96 -34.46
N GLU A 51 -10.37 -8.81 -34.94
CA GLU A 51 -11.69 -8.39 -35.43
C GLU A 51 -12.56 -7.82 -34.29
N THR A 52 -12.60 -8.52 -33.16
CA THR A 52 -13.32 -8.09 -31.95
C THR A 52 -12.75 -6.79 -31.41
N VAL A 53 -11.42 -6.67 -31.31
CA VAL A 53 -10.75 -5.45 -30.81
C VAL A 53 -11.04 -4.25 -31.71
N ASN A 54 -11.01 -4.42 -33.03
CA ASN A 54 -11.31 -3.34 -33.98
C ASN A 54 -12.76 -2.84 -33.89
N ARG A 55 -13.68 -3.65 -33.34
CA ARG A 55 -15.08 -3.29 -33.07
C ARG A 55 -15.28 -2.63 -31.72
N MET A 56 -14.29 -2.61 -30.82
CA MET A 56 -14.43 -1.98 -29.51
C MET A 56 -14.80 -0.50 -29.64
N CYS A 57 -15.63 -0.01 -28.73
CA CYS A 57 -15.93 1.40 -28.60
C CYS A 57 -14.64 2.19 -28.35
N LYS A 58 -14.37 3.23 -29.16
CA LYS A 58 -13.11 4.01 -29.09
C LYS A 58 -12.80 4.54 -27.69
N GLN A 59 -13.81 5.01 -26.96
CA GLN A 59 -13.65 5.54 -25.61
C GLN A 59 -13.28 4.44 -24.60
N ARG A 60 -13.86 3.24 -24.75
CA ARG A 60 -13.63 2.11 -23.84
C ARG A 60 -12.49 1.20 -24.27
N ALA A 61 -11.99 1.30 -25.50
CA ALA A 61 -10.80 0.57 -25.95
C ALA A 61 -9.55 0.90 -25.13
N ARG A 62 -9.53 2.05 -24.43
CA ARG A 62 -8.48 2.43 -23.47
C ARG A 62 -8.63 1.83 -22.07
N SER A 63 -9.72 1.11 -21.83
CA SER A 63 -10.03 0.49 -20.54
C SER A 63 -9.42 -0.90 -20.47
N ALA A 64 -8.86 -1.28 -19.33
CA ALA A 64 -8.47 -2.66 -19.06
C ALA A 64 -9.67 -3.56 -18.69
N ARG A 65 -10.85 -2.99 -18.41
CA ARG A 65 -12.04 -3.69 -17.89
C ARG A 65 -12.69 -4.68 -18.89
N TRP A 66 -12.10 -4.91 -20.07
CA TRP A 66 -12.61 -5.89 -21.03
C TRP A 66 -12.42 -7.33 -20.53
N ALA A 67 -11.64 -7.49 -19.46
CA ALA A 67 -11.64 -8.66 -18.61
C ALA A 67 -11.70 -8.20 -17.14
N ARG A 68 -12.04 -9.14 -16.25
CA ARG A 68 -12.05 -8.90 -14.80
C ARG A 68 -10.62 -8.64 -14.31
N ARG A 69 -10.45 -7.70 -13.38
CA ARG A 69 -9.14 -7.16 -12.97
C ARG A 69 -8.19 -8.21 -12.40
N ASP A 70 -8.73 -9.15 -11.62
CA ASP A 70 -7.98 -10.23 -10.97
C ASP A 70 -7.93 -11.52 -11.82
N THR A 71 -8.13 -11.43 -13.13
CA THR A 71 -7.84 -12.51 -14.09
C THR A 71 -6.48 -12.30 -14.75
N ALA A 72 -5.86 -13.36 -15.27
CA ALA A 72 -4.59 -13.24 -15.99
C ALA A 72 -4.74 -12.35 -17.24
N LEU A 73 -5.88 -12.45 -17.94
CA LEU A 73 -6.23 -11.58 -19.05
C LEU A 73 -6.40 -10.12 -18.60
N GLY A 74 -7.09 -9.86 -17.49
CA GLY A 74 -7.27 -8.51 -16.94
C GLY A 74 -5.95 -7.85 -16.58
N MET A 75 -5.03 -8.60 -15.94
CA MET A 75 -3.69 -8.14 -15.63
C MET A 75 -2.89 -7.84 -16.91
N PHE A 76 -3.00 -8.68 -17.94
CA PHE A 76 -2.38 -8.46 -19.24
C PHE A 76 -2.93 -7.22 -19.96
N LEU A 77 -4.26 -7.05 -20.00
CA LEU A 77 -4.90 -5.89 -20.63
C LEU A 77 -4.58 -4.60 -19.86
N GLN A 78 -4.52 -4.66 -18.51
CA GLN A 78 -4.09 -3.54 -17.68
C GLN A 78 -2.64 -3.16 -17.97
N ALA A 79 -1.75 -4.14 -18.06
CA ALA A 79 -0.35 -3.94 -18.42
C ALA A 79 -0.20 -3.22 -19.78
N ILE A 80 -0.90 -3.71 -20.82
CA ILE A 80 -0.82 -3.10 -22.16
C ILE A 80 -1.44 -1.71 -22.21
N THR A 81 -2.62 -1.51 -21.63
CA THR A 81 -3.30 -0.20 -21.66
C THR A 81 -2.58 0.86 -20.81
N SER A 82 -1.77 0.42 -19.85
CA SER A 82 -0.86 1.27 -19.07
C SER A 82 0.42 1.64 -19.81
N MET A 83 0.76 0.93 -20.90
CA MET A 83 1.86 1.37 -21.78
C MET A 83 1.50 2.73 -22.41
N PRO A 84 2.49 3.61 -22.59
CA PRO A 84 2.24 4.93 -23.16
C PRO A 84 1.75 4.85 -24.61
N ASP A 85 0.85 5.77 -24.94
CA ASP A 85 0.48 6.08 -26.31
C ASP A 85 1.42 7.21 -26.74
N TYR A 86 2.31 6.96 -27.69
CA TYR A 86 3.42 7.88 -27.93
C TYR A 86 3.02 9.01 -28.87
N SER A 87 3.27 10.25 -28.45
CA SER A 87 3.39 11.44 -29.30
C SER A 87 4.63 12.20 -28.84
N THR A 88 5.63 12.27 -29.73
CA THR A 88 6.90 13.02 -29.59
C THR A 88 6.71 14.53 -29.40
N ASP A 89 5.53 15.06 -29.71
CA ASP A 89 5.43 16.43 -30.22
C ASP A 89 5.51 17.51 -29.13
N ASN A 90 5.52 17.13 -27.85
CA ASN A 90 5.46 18.08 -26.75
C ASN A 90 6.83 18.51 -26.19
N LEU A 91 7.88 17.69 -26.25
CA LEU A 91 9.14 17.97 -25.52
C LEU A 91 9.92 19.19 -26.04
N GLU A 92 9.94 19.39 -27.36
CA GLU A 92 10.60 20.55 -27.99
C GLU A 92 9.84 21.85 -27.67
N HIS A 93 8.53 21.76 -27.46
CA HIS A 93 7.69 22.89 -27.04
C HIS A 93 7.86 23.20 -25.55
N ASP A 94 7.88 22.15 -24.71
CA ASP A 94 8.01 22.26 -23.27
C ASP A 94 9.42 22.71 -22.83
N PHE A 95 10.45 22.39 -23.63
CA PHE A 95 11.85 22.72 -23.34
C PHE A 95 12.61 23.26 -24.58
N PRO A 96 12.42 24.54 -24.93
CA PRO A 96 13.07 25.16 -26.08
C PRO A 96 14.60 24.98 -26.07
N SER A 97 15.19 24.81 -27.26
CA SER A 97 16.62 24.58 -27.41
C SER A 97 17.48 25.75 -26.91
N GLU A 98 17.02 26.98 -27.13
CA GLU A 98 17.68 28.21 -26.70
C GLU A 98 17.74 28.33 -25.17
N GLU A 99 16.61 28.11 -24.48
CA GLU A 99 16.54 28.14 -23.01
C GLU A 99 17.45 27.08 -22.38
N ARG A 100 17.46 25.87 -22.93
CA ARG A 100 18.35 24.80 -22.45
C ARG A 100 19.82 25.11 -22.67
N ALA A 101 20.18 25.70 -23.82
CA ALA A 101 21.56 26.10 -24.09
C ALA A 101 22.01 27.20 -23.11
N ARG A 102 21.15 28.18 -22.85
CA ARG A 102 21.41 29.25 -21.89
C ARG A 102 21.55 28.72 -20.46
N ALA A 103 20.66 27.84 -20.03
CA ALA A 103 20.75 27.23 -18.71
C ALA A 103 22.00 26.36 -18.55
N ALA A 104 22.38 25.61 -19.58
CA ALA A 104 23.63 24.85 -19.58
C ALA A 104 24.84 25.76 -19.45
N GLU A 105 24.90 26.86 -20.20
CA GLU A 105 25.98 27.86 -20.10
C GLU A 105 26.09 28.43 -18.68
N LEU A 106 24.97 28.90 -18.11
CA LEU A 106 24.92 29.50 -16.78
C LEU A 106 25.30 28.51 -15.67
N LEU A 107 24.81 27.27 -15.73
CA LEU A 107 25.01 26.30 -14.65
C LEU A 107 26.32 25.51 -14.76
N GLN A 108 26.82 25.27 -15.98
CA GLN A 108 28.05 24.52 -16.22
C GLN A 108 29.30 25.39 -16.02
N VAL A 109 29.25 26.66 -16.42
CA VAL A 109 30.38 27.59 -16.35
C VAL A 109 30.26 28.58 -15.20
N GLY A 110 29.04 29.04 -14.91
CA GLY A 110 28.81 30.19 -14.02
C GLY A 110 29.26 29.94 -12.59
N GLU A 111 30.20 30.77 -12.12
CA GLU A 111 30.21 31.16 -10.72
C GLU A 111 28.93 31.95 -10.44
N TYR A 112 28.37 31.78 -9.24
CA TYR A 112 27.16 32.52 -8.82
C TYR A 112 27.37 34.02 -9.07
N PRO A 113 26.36 34.75 -9.56
CA PRO A 113 26.46 36.21 -9.63
C PRO A 113 26.80 36.75 -8.24
N PRO A 114 27.85 37.60 -8.08
CA PRO A 114 28.07 38.36 -6.87
C PRO A 114 26.78 39.00 -6.30
N ASP A 115 26.69 39.16 -4.98
CA ASP A 115 25.54 39.83 -4.34
C ASP A 115 25.40 41.32 -4.79
N ASP A 116 26.45 41.88 -5.37
CA ASP A 116 26.55 43.22 -5.95
C ASP A 116 26.23 43.29 -7.46
N ASP A 117 25.91 42.17 -8.11
CA ASP A 117 25.48 42.11 -9.50
C ASP A 117 24.01 42.54 -9.71
N GLU A 118 23.68 42.94 -10.94
CA GLU A 118 22.34 43.38 -11.34
C GLU A 118 21.27 42.28 -11.10
N GLU A 119 20.10 42.66 -10.55
CA GLU A 119 18.98 41.77 -10.20
C GLU A 119 18.55 40.82 -11.35
N ASP A 120 18.76 41.26 -12.59
CA ASP A 120 18.48 40.50 -13.81
C ASP A 120 19.34 39.22 -13.94
N LEU A 121 20.61 39.24 -13.50
CA LEU A 121 21.50 38.06 -13.56
C LEU A 121 21.07 36.97 -12.56
N TRP A 122 20.55 37.40 -11.41
CA TRP A 122 20.01 36.50 -10.39
C TRP A 122 18.71 35.83 -10.84
N ASP A 123 17.86 36.56 -11.55
CA ASP A 123 16.63 36.00 -12.13
C ASP A 123 16.94 35.01 -13.26
N GLU A 124 17.92 35.29 -14.12
CA GLU A 124 18.38 34.33 -15.14
C GLU A 124 18.94 33.03 -14.52
N PHE A 125 19.74 33.15 -13.46
CA PHE A 125 20.30 31.97 -12.78
C PHE A 125 19.21 31.13 -12.09
N ARG A 126 18.19 31.79 -11.51
CA ARG A 126 17.02 31.11 -10.93
C ARG A 126 16.24 30.36 -11.99
N GLN A 127 15.95 30.99 -13.13
CA GLN A 127 15.27 30.35 -14.26
C GLN A 127 16.04 29.14 -14.79
N ALA A 128 17.37 29.21 -14.86
CA ALA A 128 18.20 28.08 -15.24
C ALA A 128 18.08 26.90 -14.27
N ARG A 129 18.04 27.16 -12.95
CA ARG A 129 17.82 26.12 -11.92
C ARG A 129 16.43 25.51 -12.02
N ASP A 130 15.40 26.34 -12.14
CA ASP A 130 14.02 25.90 -12.28
C ASP A 130 13.83 25.02 -13.52
N LEU A 131 14.49 25.37 -14.63
CA LEU A 131 14.52 24.56 -15.85
C LEU A 131 15.20 23.21 -15.62
N ARG A 132 16.36 23.16 -14.95
CA ARG A 132 17.04 21.90 -14.60
C ARG A 132 16.15 21.02 -13.72
N ASP A 133 15.50 21.59 -12.72
CA ASP A 133 14.65 20.84 -11.79
C ASP A 133 13.39 20.32 -12.51
N SER A 134 12.83 21.10 -13.44
CA SER A 134 11.75 20.67 -14.34
C SER A 134 12.19 19.53 -15.28
N LEU A 135 13.41 19.59 -15.81
CA LEU A 135 14.00 18.51 -16.61
C LEU A 135 14.17 17.23 -15.78
N HIS A 136 14.62 17.33 -14.52
CA HIS A 136 14.71 16.18 -13.61
C HIS A 136 13.34 15.55 -13.34
N GLU A 137 12.30 16.37 -13.12
CA GLU A 137 10.95 15.88 -12.93
C GLU A 137 10.44 15.13 -14.19
N SER A 138 10.58 15.74 -15.36
CA SER A 138 10.23 15.13 -16.66
C SER A 138 11.01 13.86 -16.93
N TRP A 139 12.32 13.84 -16.65
CA TRP A 139 13.15 12.64 -16.76
C TRP A 139 12.66 11.54 -15.83
N GLY A 140 12.27 11.89 -14.60
CA GLY A 140 11.65 10.97 -13.66
C GLY A 140 10.38 10.32 -14.21
N TYR A 141 9.51 11.08 -14.89
CA TYR A 141 8.33 10.52 -15.56
C TYR A 141 8.74 9.62 -16.73
N ALA A 142 9.57 10.10 -17.67
CA ALA A 142 10.01 9.35 -18.84
C ALA A 142 10.68 8.02 -18.47
N ARG A 143 11.58 8.03 -17.47
CA ARG A 143 12.21 6.82 -16.94
C ARG A 143 11.18 5.84 -16.36
N ARG A 144 10.23 6.31 -15.54
CA ARG A 144 9.16 5.44 -15.00
C ARG A 144 8.38 4.80 -16.14
N TYR A 145 8.06 5.56 -17.19
CA TYR A 145 7.38 5.04 -18.38
C TYR A 145 8.22 4.00 -19.12
N ALA A 146 9.50 4.27 -19.34
CA ALA A 146 10.42 3.33 -19.98
C ALA A 146 10.53 2.03 -19.16
N ARG A 147 10.68 2.13 -17.83
CA ARG A 147 10.68 0.97 -16.93
C ARG A 147 9.39 0.18 -17.05
N ASP A 148 8.23 0.84 -16.90
CA ASP A 148 6.94 0.17 -16.88
C ASP A 148 6.69 -0.55 -18.22
N ALA A 149 7.00 0.09 -19.36
CA ALA A 149 6.93 -0.54 -20.68
C ALA A 149 7.86 -1.76 -20.81
N HIS A 150 9.11 -1.65 -20.33
CA HIS A 150 10.06 -2.76 -20.32
C HIS A 150 9.61 -3.90 -19.39
N CYS A 151 9.01 -3.59 -18.23
CA CYS A 151 8.46 -4.59 -17.32
C CYS A 151 7.30 -5.36 -17.96
N VAL A 152 6.42 -4.67 -18.71
CA VAL A 152 5.33 -5.31 -19.45
C VAL A 152 5.86 -6.28 -20.50
N VAL A 153 6.89 -5.90 -21.26
CA VAL A 153 7.46 -6.76 -22.30
C VAL A 153 8.27 -7.92 -21.70
N ALA A 154 8.98 -7.70 -20.59
CA ALA A 154 9.63 -8.77 -19.84
C ALA A 154 8.61 -9.78 -19.29
N ALA A 155 7.46 -9.28 -18.81
CA ALA A 155 6.36 -10.12 -18.34
C ALA A 155 5.68 -10.89 -19.49
N TYR A 156 5.57 -10.29 -20.67
CA TYR A 156 4.86 -10.87 -21.82
C TYR A 156 5.75 -10.87 -23.08
N PRO A 157 6.72 -11.80 -23.20
CA PRO A 157 7.76 -11.75 -24.22
C PRO A 157 7.27 -11.76 -25.68
N TRP A 158 6.08 -12.29 -25.95
CA TRP A 158 5.48 -12.24 -27.29
C TRP A 158 5.12 -10.82 -27.75
N LEU A 159 5.06 -9.84 -26.83
CA LEU A 159 4.91 -8.43 -27.16
C LEU A 159 6.17 -7.81 -27.76
N THR A 160 7.35 -8.44 -27.66
CA THR A 160 8.65 -7.84 -27.99
C THR A 160 8.67 -7.13 -29.35
N SER A 161 8.26 -7.81 -30.42
CA SER A 161 8.30 -7.25 -31.78
C SER A 161 7.34 -6.07 -31.95
N TRP A 162 6.15 -6.15 -31.34
CA TRP A 162 5.13 -5.11 -31.39
C TRP A 162 5.51 -3.88 -30.55
N ALA A 163 6.08 -4.11 -29.36
CA ALA A 163 6.45 -3.06 -28.43
C ALA A 163 7.78 -2.38 -28.76
N LYS A 164 8.64 -3.00 -29.59
CA LYS A 164 9.96 -2.46 -29.98
C LYS A 164 9.96 -0.97 -30.37
N PRO A 165 9.08 -0.47 -31.26
CA PRO A 165 9.04 0.96 -31.58
C PRO A 165 8.67 1.83 -30.38
N ILE A 166 7.76 1.37 -29.52
CA ILE A 166 7.33 2.08 -28.30
C ILE A 166 8.50 2.17 -27.32
N MET A 167 9.15 1.03 -27.03
CA MET A 167 10.30 0.94 -26.13
C MET A 167 11.46 1.81 -26.62
N SER A 168 11.73 1.80 -27.93
CA SER A 168 12.76 2.66 -28.53
C SER A 168 12.44 4.14 -28.36
N ALA A 169 11.18 4.54 -28.54
CA ALA A 169 10.76 5.93 -28.42
C ALA A 169 10.84 6.45 -26.98
N VAL A 170 10.29 5.71 -26.02
CA VAL A 170 10.33 6.11 -24.59
C VAL A 170 11.74 6.05 -24.01
N GLY A 171 12.56 5.09 -24.46
CA GLY A 171 13.96 5.01 -24.08
C GLY A 171 14.78 6.18 -24.64
N ALA A 172 14.53 6.57 -25.90
CA ALA A 172 15.19 7.72 -26.52
C ALA A 172 14.81 9.05 -25.84
N GLU A 173 13.54 9.21 -25.45
CA GLU A 173 13.07 10.38 -24.69
C GLU A 173 13.73 10.48 -23.31
N ALA A 174 13.73 9.37 -22.55
CA ALA A 174 14.38 9.34 -21.24
C ALA A 174 15.89 9.64 -21.36
N GLU A 175 16.54 9.13 -22.41
CA GLU A 175 17.94 9.40 -22.67
C GLU A 175 18.21 10.85 -23.11
N TRP A 176 17.32 11.44 -23.92
CA TRP A 176 17.42 12.85 -24.31
C TRP A 176 17.28 13.78 -23.11
N LEU A 177 16.32 13.51 -22.22
CA LEU A 177 16.11 14.29 -20.99
C LEU A 177 17.33 14.18 -20.07
N ARG A 178 17.85 12.95 -19.88
CA ARG A 178 19.10 12.73 -19.14
C ARG A 178 20.27 13.54 -19.72
N ALA A 179 20.46 13.49 -21.04
CA ALA A 179 21.52 14.22 -21.71
C ALA A 179 21.34 15.75 -21.61
N ALA A 180 20.10 16.24 -21.58
CA ALA A 180 19.82 17.65 -21.32
C ALA A 180 20.20 18.06 -19.89
N ILE A 181 19.84 17.24 -18.89
CA ILE A 181 20.24 17.44 -17.49
C ILE A 181 21.77 17.43 -17.37
N ALA A 182 22.46 16.45 -17.96
CA ALA A 182 23.92 16.33 -17.94
C ALA A 182 24.63 17.62 -18.39
N ARG A 183 24.09 18.33 -19.39
CA ARG A 183 24.66 19.60 -19.86
C ARG A 183 24.58 20.74 -18.85
N THR A 184 23.70 20.66 -17.86
CA THR A 184 23.57 21.65 -16.78
C THR A 184 24.46 21.32 -15.57
N ILE A 185 25.20 20.21 -15.62
CA ILE A 185 26.02 19.73 -14.52
C ILE A 185 27.49 20.00 -14.84
N ASP A 186 28.20 20.62 -13.91
CA ASP A 186 29.65 20.74 -13.94
C ASP A 186 30.29 19.43 -13.42
N PRO A 187 30.97 18.64 -14.27
CA PRO A 187 31.59 17.39 -13.84
C PRO A 187 32.68 17.60 -12.79
N GLY A 188 33.38 18.75 -12.84
CA GLY A 188 34.41 19.11 -11.87
C GLY A 188 33.82 19.30 -10.46
N ARG A 189 32.63 19.91 -10.37
CA ARG A 189 31.90 20.05 -9.10
C ARG A 189 31.46 18.72 -8.52
N LEU A 190 31.05 17.75 -9.35
CA LEU A 190 30.70 16.42 -8.86
C LEU A 190 31.90 15.71 -8.22
N VAL A 191 33.08 15.79 -8.85
CA VAL A 191 34.31 15.22 -8.29
C VAL A 191 34.74 15.99 -7.03
N ALA A 192 34.63 17.31 -7.01
CA ALA A 192 34.91 18.12 -5.83
C ALA A 192 33.97 17.80 -4.65
N GLY A 193 32.69 17.53 -4.90
CA GLY A 193 31.75 17.06 -3.88
C GLY A 193 32.14 15.69 -3.32
N ALA A 194 32.51 14.74 -4.18
CA ALA A 194 33.03 13.44 -3.75
C ALA A 194 34.35 13.57 -2.95
N ALA A 195 35.21 14.50 -3.35
CA ALA A 195 36.44 14.81 -2.64
C ALA A 195 36.16 15.38 -1.24
N ALA A 196 35.23 16.34 -1.12
CA ALA A 196 34.82 16.94 0.14
C ALA A 196 34.28 15.88 1.12
N LEU A 197 33.47 14.94 0.62
CA LEU A 197 32.96 13.79 1.38
C LEU A 197 34.06 12.83 1.86
N SER A 198 35.20 12.80 1.16
CA SER A 198 36.35 11.95 1.49
C SER A 198 37.36 12.64 2.42
N LEU A 199 37.20 13.93 2.71
CA LEU A 199 38.07 14.64 3.63
C LEU A 199 37.84 14.18 5.07
N ILE A 200 38.94 14.03 5.80
CA ILE A 200 38.92 13.74 7.23
C ILE A 200 38.46 14.99 7.98
N GLU A 201 37.61 14.81 9.00
CA GLU A 201 37.18 15.92 9.88
C GLU A 201 38.42 16.60 10.49
N PRO A 202 38.60 17.93 10.32
CA PRO A 202 39.75 18.64 10.85
C PRO A 202 39.74 18.66 12.37
N GLU A 203 40.92 18.58 12.99
CA GLU A 203 41.06 18.87 14.41
C GLU A 203 40.88 20.37 14.66
N MET A 204 39.83 20.74 15.39
CA MET A 204 39.50 22.14 15.69
C MET A 204 40.10 22.56 17.04
N SER A 205 40.79 23.70 17.07
CA SER A 205 41.26 24.32 18.31
C SER A 205 40.24 25.33 18.84
N GLY A 206 39.90 25.23 20.13
CA GLY A 206 38.99 26.18 20.79
C GLY A 206 39.65 27.49 21.24
N ASP A 207 40.97 27.60 21.14
CA ASP A 207 41.75 28.73 21.67
C ASP A 207 42.09 29.79 20.60
N GLN A 208 41.32 29.82 19.50
CA GLN A 208 41.50 30.79 18.43
C GLN A 208 40.88 32.15 18.81
N PRO A 209 41.69 33.22 18.93
CA PRO A 209 41.23 34.52 19.40
C PRO A 209 40.13 35.15 18.52
N GLU A 210 40.14 34.85 17.22
CA GLU A 210 39.15 35.30 16.23
C GLU A 210 37.75 34.77 16.54
N PHE A 211 37.62 33.61 17.19
CA PHE A 211 36.36 32.96 17.53
C PHE A 211 35.90 33.18 18.98
N SER A 212 36.63 33.99 19.77
CA SER A 212 36.30 34.29 21.17
C SER A 212 34.89 34.86 21.37
N VAL A 213 34.31 35.50 20.35
CA VAL A 213 32.93 36.01 20.36
C VAL A 213 31.88 34.90 20.52
N LEU A 214 32.20 33.66 20.12
CA LEU A 214 31.30 32.51 20.16
C LEU A 214 31.09 31.95 21.58
N GLY A 215 32.03 32.16 22.50
CA GLY A 215 31.94 31.72 23.89
C GLY A 215 33.21 31.03 24.38
N ASP A 216 33.04 30.00 25.20
CA ASP A 216 34.15 29.18 25.71
C ASP A 216 34.73 28.26 24.61
N SER A 217 35.94 27.73 24.86
CA SER A 217 36.67 26.88 23.90
C SER A 217 35.86 25.67 23.45
N ARG A 218 34.98 25.12 24.31
CA ARG A 218 34.10 23.99 23.96
C ARG A 218 33.07 24.41 22.89
N ARG A 219 32.40 25.53 23.09
CA ARG A 219 31.38 26.04 22.16
C ARG A 219 31.97 26.43 20.82
N VAL A 220 33.20 26.97 20.82
CA VAL A 220 33.97 27.23 19.59
C VAL A 220 34.16 25.92 18.80
N VAL A 221 34.68 24.87 19.45
CA VAL A 221 34.89 23.56 18.80
C VAL A 221 33.59 22.97 18.27
N GLU A 222 32.51 22.98 19.06
CA GLU A 222 31.20 22.46 18.63
C GLU A 222 30.65 23.21 17.40
N THR A 223 30.79 24.55 17.39
CA THR A 223 30.34 25.40 16.26
C THR A 223 31.19 25.17 15.02
N MET A 224 32.52 25.04 15.15
CA MET A 224 33.40 24.76 14.02
C MET A 224 33.19 23.36 13.44
N LYS A 225 32.89 22.36 14.28
CA LYS A 225 32.51 21.01 13.82
C LYS A 225 31.18 21.01 13.06
N GLU A 226 30.20 21.77 13.53
CA GLU A 226 28.93 21.94 12.81
C GLU A 226 29.15 22.70 11.49
N CYS A 227 29.97 23.76 11.48
CA CYS A 227 30.36 24.50 10.28
C CYS A 227 30.99 23.57 9.23
N TRP A 228 31.96 22.74 9.64
CA TRP A 228 32.58 21.75 8.74
C TRP A 228 31.57 20.72 8.22
N ARG A 229 30.70 20.16 9.09
CA ARG A 229 29.66 19.22 8.67
C ARG A 229 28.69 19.85 7.67
N ARG A 230 28.22 21.07 7.92
CA ARG A 230 27.34 21.81 7.00
C ARG A 230 28.01 22.11 5.66
N TRP A 231 29.26 22.55 5.67
CA TRP A 231 30.05 22.74 4.45
C TRP A 231 30.16 21.43 3.65
N ARG A 232 30.53 20.33 4.32
CA ARG A 232 30.71 19.02 3.70
C ARG A 232 29.40 18.48 3.15
N ASP A 233 28.31 18.58 3.90
CA ASP A 233 26.99 18.10 3.49
C ASP A 233 26.45 18.97 2.32
N ALA A 234 26.68 20.28 2.33
CA ALA A 234 26.39 21.16 1.19
C ALA A 234 27.20 20.79 -0.07
N ALA A 235 28.49 20.45 0.10
CA ALA A 235 29.31 19.92 -0.98
C ALA A 235 28.78 18.59 -1.52
N ALA A 236 28.29 17.73 -0.62
CA ALA A 236 27.66 16.46 -0.93
C ALA A 236 26.30 16.59 -1.62
N GLU A 237 25.61 17.72 -1.46
CA GLU A 237 24.40 18.06 -2.22
C GLU A 237 24.72 18.64 -3.60
N GLY A 238 26.01 18.83 -3.93
CA GLY A 238 26.45 19.40 -5.20
C GLY A 238 26.22 20.90 -5.31
N LEU A 239 26.14 21.60 -4.17
CA LEU A 239 25.94 23.05 -4.13
C LEU A 239 27.18 23.81 -4.65
N SER A 240 26.96 25.05 -5.09
CA SER A 240 28.05 25.91 -5.56
C SER A 240 29.02 26.26 -4.42
N PRO A 241 30.28 26.64 -4.70
CA PRO A 241 31.20 27.12 -3.67
C PRO A 241 30.63 28.25 -2.80
N GLY A 242 29.86 29.16 -3.40
CA GLY A 242 29.18 30.24 -2.66
C GLY A 242 28.09 29.70 -1.73
N ASP A 243 27.27 28.76 -2.17
CA ASP A 243 26.22 28.14 -1.36
C ASP A 243 26.79 27.26 -0.23
N MET A 244 27.88 26.54 -0.50
CA MET A 244 28.64 25.79 0.50
C MET A 244 29.18 26.72 1.58
N ALA A 245 29.76 27.85 1.17
CA ALA A 245 30.27 28.86 2.09
C ALA A 245 29.15 29.51 2.90
N SER A 246 28.08 29.94 2.25
CA SER A 246 26.91 30.55 2.89
C SER A 246 26.27 29.60 3.92
N SER A 247 26.12 28.32 3.59
CA SER A 247 25.55 27.31 4.49
C SER A 247 26.42 27.08 5.73
N ALA A 248 27.74 27.13 5.58
CA ALA A 248 28.70 26.96 6.67
C ALA A 248 28.82 28.23 7.53
N GLU A 249 28.91 29.40 6.89
CA GLU A 249 28.99 30.72 7.52
C GLU A 249 27.73 31.04 8.32
N TYR A 250 26.54 30.60 7.87
CA TYR A 250 25.29 30.72 8.62
C TYR A 250 25.35 30.10 10.02
N VAL A 251 26.11 29.00 10.20
CA VAL A 251 26.32 28.37 11.52
C VAL A 251 27.03 29.33 12.46
N VAL A 252 28.07 30.00 11.95
CA VAL A 252 28.88 30.96 12.70
C VAL A 252 28.06 32.21 12.99
N GLU A 253 27.36 32.75 11.99
CA GLU A 253 26.47 33.90 12.13
C GLU A 253 25.38 33.64 13.19
N SER A 254 24.71 32.49 13.10
CA SER A 254 23.67 32.08 14.05
C SER A 254 24.21 31.92 15.46
N ALA A 255 25.43 31.41 15.63
CA ALA A 255 26.08 31.26 16.92
C ALA A 255 26.51 32.60 17.54
N ILE A 256 26.89 33.59 16.72
CA ILE A 256 27.21 34.97 17.14
C ILE A 256 25.95 35.72 17.58
N GLY A 257 24.85 35.56 16.84
CA GLY A 257 23.57 36.22 17.11
C GLY A 257 23.68 37.75 17.07
N ARG A 258 23.23 38.44 18.14
CA ARG A 258 23.21 39.91 18.22
C ARG A 258 24.54 40.55 18.64
N LYS A 259 25.59 39.77 18.89
CA LYS A 259 26.90 40.29 19.31
C LYS A 259 27.56 41.01 18.13
N ARG A 260 27.96 42.28 18.33
CA ARG A 260 28.59 43.11 17.28
C ARG A 260 30.11 43.14 17.35
N ASN A 261 30.69 43.11 18.56
CA ASN A 261 32.15 43.16 18.74
C ASN A 261 32.78 41.80 18.42
N GLY A 262 33.70 41.76 17.46
CA GLY A 262 34.37 40.54 17.02
C GLY A 262 33.62 39.73 15.96
N ARG A 263 32.45 40.20 15.51
CA ARG A 263 31.66 39.54 14.45
C ARG A 263 32.44 39.45 13.14
N ASP A 264 32.96 40.57 12.65
CA ASP A 264 33.65 40.61 11.35
C ASP A 264 34.93 39.77 11.36
N ALA A 265 35.64 39.74 12.49
CA ALA A 265 36.82 38.89 12.68
C ALA A 265 36.45 37.39 12.63
N ALA A 266 35.39 36.99 13.33
CA ALA A 266 34.91 35.61 13.32
C ALA A 266 34.39 35.17 11.94
N MET A 267 33.64 36.03 11.24
CA MET A 267 33.15 35.74 9.89
C MET A 267 34.31 35.65 8.88
N SER A 268 35.29 36.56 8.94
CA SER A 268 36.48 36.51 8.08
C SER A 268 37.33 35.25 8.33
N ALA A 269 37.46 34.81 9.59
CA ALA A 269 38.15 33.59 9.95
C ALA A 269 37.40 32.34 9.47
N ALA A 270 36.07 32.31 9.62
CA ALA A 270 35.22 31.23 9.13
C ALA A 270 35.32 31.10 7.59
N LYS A 271 35.24 32.22 6.86
CA LYS A 271 35.44 32.26 5.41
C LYS A 271 36.79 31.68 5.01
N THR A 272 37.87 32.06 5.70
CA THR A 272 39.22 31.53 5.44
C THR A 272 39.30 30.02 5.63
N LEU A 273 38.62 29.47 6.64
CA LEU A 273 38.55 28.02 6.87
C LEU A 273 37.79 27.30 5.75
N VAL A 274 36.61 27.82 5.39
CA VAL A 274 35.77 27.29 4.32
C VAL A 274 36.49 27.32 2.97
N ASP A 275 37.17 28.42 2.65
CA ASP A 275 38.00 28.55 1.45
C ASP A 275 39.14 27.52 1.47
N GLY A 276 39.77 27.32 2.64
CA GLY A 276 40.78 26.29 2.86
C GLY A 276 40.28 24.88 2.56
N TRP A 277 39.11 24.50 3.10
CA TRP A 277 38.50 23.19 2.84
C TRP A 277 38.07 23.02 1.38
N THR A 278 37.50 24.07 0.79
CA THR A 278 37.11 24.10 -0.63
C THR A 278 38.31 23.91 -1.54
N ASN A 279 39.44 24.55 -1.25
CA ASN A 279 40.68 24.40 -1.99
C ASN A 279 41.28 22.99 -1.83
N GLN A 280 41.21 22.40 -0.64
CA GLN A 280 41.64 21.01 -0.42
C GLN A 280 40.79 20.03 -1.23
N ALA A 281 39.47 20.18 -1.23
CA ALA A 281 38.57 19.36 -2.02
C ALA A 281 38.84 19.50 -3.52
N LYS A 282 39.03 20.73 -4.02
CA LYS A 282 39.41 20.99 -5.43
C LYS A 282 40.75 20.37 -5.79
N ALA A 283 41.75 20.46 -4.91
CA ALA A 283 43.07 19.86 -5.15
C ALA A 283 42.99 18.33 -5.24
N ALA A 284 42.24 17.69 -4.33
CA ALA A 284 42.00 16.25 -4.38
C ALA A 284 41.22 15.83 -5.64
N ALA A 285 40.21 16.61 -6.04
CA ALA A 285 39.45 16.37 -7.27
C ALA A 285 40.32 16.47 -8.53
N ASN A 286 41.22 17.46 -8.60
CA ASN A 286 42.13 17.64 -9.73
C ASN A 286 43.13 16.48 -9.88
N ILE A 287 43.55 15.87 -8.76
CA ILE A 287 44.43 14.69 -8.79
C ILE A 287 43.67 13.48 -9.36
N ASP A 288 42.42 13.26 -8.93
CA ASP A 288 41.61 12.11 -9.32
C ASP A 288 41.07 12.20 -10.76
N ALA A 289 40.73 13.40 -11.24
CA ALA A 289 40.20 13.61 -12.59
C ALA A 289 41.14 13.11 -13.72
N ALA A 290 42.42 12.92 -13.43
CA ALA A 290 43.43 12.43 -14.36
C ALA A 290 43.65 10.89 -14.32
N VAL A 291 43.04 10.18 -13.37
CA VAL A 291 43.45 8.82 -13.00
C VAL A 291 42.27 7.85 -13.14
N ILE A 292 42.15 7.25 -14.33
CA ILE A 292 41.38 6.02 -14.64
C ILE A 292 39.89 6.05 -14.22
N LEU A 293 39.01 6.12 -15.20
CA LEU A 293 37.56 5.93 -14.98
C LEU A 293 37.26 4.47 -14.57
N ARG A 294 36.37 4.31 -13.60
CA ARG A 294 35.88 3.01 -13.11
C ARG A 294 34.46 2.77 -13.58
N ASP A 295 34.15 1.53 -13.92
CA ASP A 295 32.81 1.10 -14.30
C ASP A 295 32.05 0.61 -13.06
N VAL A 296 30.99 1.32 -12.71
CA VAL A 296 30.19 1.06 -11.50
C VAL A 296 28.74 0.85 -11.92
N VAL A 297 28.15 -0.25 -11.47
CA VAL A 297 26.71 -0.47 -11.57
C VAL A 297 26.05 0.07 -10.34
N VAL A 298 25.06 0.93 -10.53
CA VAL A 298 24.17 1.39 -9.46
C VAL A 298 22.77 0.82 -9.68
N ARG A 299 22.15 0.39 -8.60
CA ARG A 299 20.77 -0.12 -8.58
C ARG A 299 20.04 0.48 -7.38
N LEU A 300 18.78 0.83 -7.57
CA LEU A 300 17.94 1.23 -6.45
C LEU A 300 17.47 0.04 -5.61
N PRO A 301 17.27 0.22 -4.29
CA PRO A 301 16.68 -0.79 -3.45
C PRO A 301 15.27 -1.14 -3.95
N GLU A 302 14.87 -2.39 -3.72
CA GLU A 302 13.52 -2.84 -4.04
C GLU A 302 12.46 -2.00 -3.33
N ARG A 303 11.44 -1.58 -4.08
CA ARG A 303 10.33 -0.76 -3.58
C ARG A 303 9.69 -1.42 -2.35
N ARG A 304 9.71 -0.72 -1.23
CA ARG A 304 8.85 -1.03 -0.07
C ARG A 304 7.54 -0.23 -0.18
N GLY A 305 6.63 -0.67 -1.04
CA GLY A 305 5.28 -0.10 -1.15
C GLY A 305 4.99 0.68 -2.44
N ALA A 306 3.73 1.13 -2.57
CA ALA A 306 3.16 1.65 -3.80
C ALA A 306 3.48 3.14 -4.10
N ASP A 307 3.76 3.96 -3.08
CA ASP A 307 3.56 5.42 -3.21
C ASP A 307 4.83 6.28 -3.35
N THR A 308 6.04 5.73 -3.19
CA THR A 308 7.27 6.54 -3.31
C THR A 308 8.15 5.99 -4.42
N ASP A 309 8.47 6.82 -5.41
CA ASP A 309 9.48 6.52 -6.42
C ASP A 309 10.86 6.55 -5.73
N PRO A 310 11.62 5.44 -5.69
CA PRO A 310 12.90 5.40 -4.97
C PRO A 310 13.90 6.45 -5.47
N TRP A 311 13.79 6.88 -6.73
CA TRP A 311 14.59 7.97 -7.30
C TRP A 311 14.34 9.32 -6.62
N LYS A 312 13.18 9.56 -6.02
CA LYS A 312 12.91 10.76 -5.22
C LYS A 312 13.61 10.74 -3.86
N MET A 313 14.17 9.60 -3.47
CA MET A 313 14.96 9.47 -2.23
C MET A 313 16.45 9.70 -2.45
N LEU A 314 16.89 9.80 -3.72
CA LEU A 314 18.29 10.09 -4.04
C LEU A 314 18.61 11.56 -3.75
N THR A 315 19.85 11.81 -3.34
CA THR A 315 20.34 13.18 -3.21
C THR A 315 20.47 13.84 -4.57
N GLN A 316 20.51 15.17 -4.61
CA GLN A 316 20.75 15.92 -5.85
C GLN A 316 22.09 15.51 -6.50
N TRP A 317 23.12 15.25 -5.69
CA TRP A 317 24.41 14.78 -6.19
C TRP A 317 24.34 13.37 -6.79
N GLU A 318 23.62 12.42 -6.17
CA GLU A 318 23.44 11.07 -6.74
C GLU A 318 22.71 11.12 -8.08
N LEU A 319 21.65 11.94 -8.17
CA LEU A 319 20.91 12.17 -9.42
C LEU A 319 21.82 12.79 -10.49
N ALA A 320 22.63 13.77 -10.12
CA ALA A 320 23.56 14.42 -11.02
C ALA A 320 24.69 13.47 -11.47
N ALA A 321 25.23 12.64 -10.59
CA ALA A 321 26.22 11.63 -10.93
C ALA A 321 25.67 10.60 -11.92
N VAL A 322 24.44 10.11 -11.70
CA VAL A 322 23.75 9.23 -12.65
C VAL A 322 23.50 9.95 -13.97
N ALA A 323 22.94 11.15 -13.93
CA ALA A 323 22.64 11.91 -15.15
C ALA A 323 23.90 12.21 -15.96
N GLN A 324 25.03 12.53 -15.32
CA GLN A 324 26.28 12.88 -15.99
C GLN A 324 27.06 11.67 -16.51
N HIS A 325 27.14 10.58 -15.72
CA HIS A 325 28.09 9.48 -15.98
C HIS A 325 27.44 8.19 -16.49
N ALA A 326 26.12 8.14 -16.65
CA ALA A 326 25.47 6.95 -17.19
C ALA A 326 25.88 6.66 -18.64
N THR A 327 26.26 5.41 -18.89
CA THR A 327 26.64 4.89 -20.21
C THR A 327 25.66 3.84 -20.72
N ALA A 328 24.90 3.19 -19.82
CA ALA A 328 23.83 2.27 -20.20
C ALA A 328 22.76 2.18 -19.10
N PHE A 329 21.52 1.92 -19.51
CA PHE A 329 20.38 1.73 -18.61
C PHE A 329 19.74 0.36 -18.83
N SER A 330 19.39 -0.31 -17.74
CA SER A 330 18.41 -1.37 -17.72
C SER A 330 17.11 -0.81 -17.14
N TRP A 331 16.25 -0.29 -18.03
CA TRP A 331 15.00 0.34 -17.62
C TRP A 331 14.12 -0.61 -16.81
N ALA A 332 13.99 -1.88 -17.21
CA ALA A 332 13.18 -2.90 -16.53
C ALA A 332 13.51 -3.07 -15.04
N HIS A 333 14.75 -2.78 -14.66
CA HIS A 333 15.33 -3.16 -13.37
C HIS A 333 15.83 -1.97 -12.56
N ASP A 334 15.65 -0.74 -13.06
CA ASP A 334 16.19 0.48 -12.45
C ASP A 334 17.69 0.34 -12.10
N ALA A 335 18.45 -0.28 -13.00
CA ALA A 335 19.90 -0.45 -12.91
C ALA A 335 20.60 0.39 -13.98
N VAL A 336 21.72 1.01 -13.61
CA VAL A 336 22.48 1.92 -14.48
C VAL A 336 23.95 1.56 -14.42
N LEU A 337 24.58 1.48 -15.59
CA LEU A 337 26.02 1.41 -15.72
C LEU A 337 26.57 2.84 -15.79
N LEU A 338 27.47 3.17 -14.86
CA LEU A 338 28.15 4.46 -14.79
C LEU A 338 29.63 4.29 -15.11
N LYS A 339 30.19 5.27 -15.81
CA LYS A 339 31.64 5.40 -16.01
C LYS A 339 32.14 6.66 -15.31
N VAL A 340 32.73 6.48 -14.13
CA VAL A 340 32.96 7.55 -13.15
C VAL A 340 34.44 7.67 -12.74
N PRO A 341 34.91 8.87 -12.35
CA PRO A 341 36.17 9.08 -11.65
C PRO A 341 36.29 8.26 -10.35
N GLY A 342 37.53 8.05 -9.88
CA GLY A 342 37.85 7.22 -8.73
C GLY A 342 37.17 7.65 -7.44
N LEU A 343 37.15 8.95 -7.14
CA LEU A 343 36.49 9.51 -5.96
C LEU A 343 34.97 9.32 -5.99
N ILE A 344 34.36 9.50 -7.16
CA ILE A 344 32.92 9.26 -7.35
C ILE A 344 32.61 7.77 -7.13
N ALA A 345 33.42 6.87 -7.70
CA ALA A 345 33.27 5.43 -7.49
C ALA A 345 33.41 5.05 -6.01
N GLN A 346 34.44 5.55 -5.32
CA GLN A 346 34.65 5.30 -3.90
C GLN A 346 33.45 5.74 -3.06
N HIS A 347 32.91 6.93 -3.33
CA HIS A 347 31.75 7.44 -2.62
C HIS A 347 30.51 6.55 -2.84
N LEU A 348 30.19 6.23 -4.10
CA LEU A 348 29.05 5.37 -4.45
C LEU A 348 29.16 3.97 -3.85
N LEU A 349 30.36 3.40 -3.79
CA LEU A 349 30.60 2.07 -3.22
C LEU A 349 30.58 2.06 -1.68
N ALA A 350 30.96 3.17 -1.04
CA ALA A 350 31.01 3.27 0.42
C ALA A 350 29.66 3.63 1.06
N HIS A 351 28.77 4.34 0.33
CA HIS A 351 27.51 4.83 0.86
C HIS A 351 26.32 3.96 0.41
N SER A 352 25.64 3.35 1.38
CA SER A 352 24.41 2.58 1.15
C SER A 352 23.12 3.42 1.34
N GLY A 353 23.22 4.75 1.25
CA GLY A 353 22.17 5.69 1.68
C GLY A 353 20.91 5.67 0.82
N GLY A 354 21.06 5.42 -0.48
CA GLY A 354 19.94 5.34 -1.44
C GLY A 354 20.21 4.41 -2.62
N LEU A 355 21.46 4.29 -3.07
CA LEU A 355 21.88 3.39 -4.15
C LEU A 355 22.62 2.16 -3.60
N ARG A 356 22.45 1.01 -4.25
CA ARG A 356 23.34 -0.14 -4.14
C ARG A 356 24.32 -0.07 -5.31
N ALA A 357 25.59 0.13 -5.01
CA ALA A 357 26.64 0.16 -6.03
C ALA A 357 27.47 -1.13 -5.99
N ALA A 358 27.92 -1.57 -7.16
CA ALA A 358 28.90 -2.65 -7.32
C ALA A 358 29.86 -2.27 -8.46
N GLU A 359 31.14 -2.58 -8.29
CA GLU A 359 32.14 -2.38 -9.34
C GLU A 359 32.07 -3.53 -10.35
N LEU A 360 32.19 -3.22 -11.64
CA LEU A 360 32.35 -4.19 -12.71
C LEU A 360 33.80 -4.17 -13.21
N ASP A 361 34.57 -5.18 -12.85
CA ASP A 361 35.90 -5.39 -13.44
C ASP A 361 35.76 -6.23 -14.72
N SER A 362 35.63 -5.56 -15.86
CA SER A 362 35.48 -6.21 -17.17
C SER A 362 36.10 -5.40 -18.30
N ILE A 363 36.73 -6.09 -19.23
CA ILE A 363 37.23 -5.53 -20.49
C ILE A 363 36.05 -5.07 -21.39
N ASN A 364 34.86 -5.67 -21.22
CA ASN A 364 33.62 -5.29 -21.89
C ASN A 364 32.52 -4.96 -20.85
N PRO A 365 32.45 -3.71 -20.36
CA PRO A 365 31.53 -3.31 -19.30
C PRO A 365 30.05 -3.46 -19.68
N LEU A 366 29.69 -3.24 -20.94
CA LEU A 366 28.29 -3.32 -21.39
C LEU A 366 27.77 -4.76 -21.41
N GLU A 367 28.59 -5.70 -21.87
CA GLU A 367 28.28 -7.13 -21.84
C GLU A 367 28.22 -7.64 -20.40
N ALA A 368 29.20 -7.26 -19.57
CA ALA A 368 29.21 -7.58 -18.14
C ALA A 368 27.99 -7.01 -17.41
N PHE A 369 27.56 -5.78 -17.73
CA PHE A 369 26.34 -5.20 -17.19
C PHE A 369 25.09 -5.98 -17.61
N THR A 370 25.01 -6.40 -18.87
CA THR A 370 23.89 -7.21 -19.38
C THR A 370 23.80 -8.55 -18.65
N LEU A 371 24.94 -9.23 -18.45
CA LEU A 371 25.04 -10.47 -17.67
C LEU A 371 24.69 -10.24 -16.20
N TRP A 372 25.24 -9.18 -15.59
CA TRP A 372 24.97 -8.81 -14.20
C TRP A 372 23.47 -8.61 -13.96
N VAL A 373 22.79 -7.91 -14.87
CA VAL A 373 21.33 -7.71 -14.81
C VAL A 373 20.59 -9.04 -14.89
N ALA A 374 20.99 -9.94 -15.79
CA ALA A 374 20.34 -11.25 -15.94
C ALA A 374 20.55 -12.17 -14.72
N GLU A 375 21.70 -12.07 -14.04
CA GLU A 375 22.04 -12.90 -12.87
C GLU A 375 21.47 -12.34 -11.55
N HIS A 376 21.41 -11.02 -11.41
CA HIS A 376 21.12 -10.36 -10.13
C HIS A 376 19.72 -9.74 -10.06
N VAL A 377 18.98 -9.73 -11.17
CA VAL A 377 17.62 -9.20 -11.19
C VAL A 377 16.65 -10.24 -11.76
N PRO A 378 15.67 -10.71 -10.96
CA PRO A 378 14.73 -11.72 -11.41
C PRO A 378 13.89 -11.24 -12.59
N THR A 379 13.91 -11.98 -13.70
CA THR A 379 12.94 -11.82 -14.78
C THR A 379 11.63 -12.48 -14.35
N SER A 380 10.62 -11.67 -14.07
CA SER A 380 9.28 -12.16 -13.74
C SER A 380 8.45 -12.27 -15.02
N LEU A 381 8.07 -13.48 -15.41
CA LEU A 381 7.00 -13.65 -16.41
C LEU A 381 5.69 -13.13 -15.82
N GLY A 382 4.83 -12.58 -16.66
CA GLY A 382 3.49 -12.19 -16.29
C GLY A 382 2.61 -13.42 -16.02
N VAL A 383 1.48 -13.19 -15.36
CA VAL A 383 0.51 -14.24 -15.11
C VAL A 383 -0.06 -14.73 -16.44
N LEU A 384 0.01 -16.05 -16.67
CA LEU A 384 -0.42 -16.70 -17.92
C LEU A 384 -1.83 -17.30 -17.78
N PRO A 385 -2.50 -17.61 -18.91
CA PRO A 385 -3.81 -18.25 -18.86
C PRO A 385 -3.87 -19.51 -18.02
N GLY A 386 -4.89 -19.60 -17.17
CA GLY A 386 -5.11 -20.72 -16.27
C GLY A 386 -4.25 -20.73 -15.02
N THR A 387 -3.56 -19.63 -14.73
CA THR A 387 -3.02 -19.41 -13.37
C THR A 387 -4.12 -18.94 -12.42
N LEU A 388 -5.12 -18.24 -12.96
CA LEU A 388 -6.24 -17.65 -12.23
C LEU A 388 -7.56 -18.24 -12.74
N ASP A 389 -8.62 -17.49 -12.58
CA ASP A 389 -10.01 -17.83 -12.86
C ASP A 389 -10.39 -17.78 -14.36
N ASP A 390 -9.44 -17.51 -15.24
CA ASP A 390 -9.65 -17.37 -16.68
C ASP A 390 -9.74 -18.69 -17.45
N THR A 391 -9.55 -19.83 -16.76
CA THR A 391 -9.83 -21.17 -17.30
C THR A 391 -10.67 -22.00 -16.31
N PRO A 392 -11.34 -23.07 -16.79
CA PRO A 392 -11.99 -24.04 -15.91
C PRO A 392 -11.04 -24.52 -14.81
N ILE A 393 -11.55 -24.76 -13.59
CA ILE A 393 -10.73 -25.17 -12.43
C ILE A 393 -9.86 -26.39 -12.76
N SER A 394 -10.38 -27.33 -13.56
CA SER A 394 -9.66 -28.53 -14.02
C SER A 394 -8.43 -28.26 -14.88
N GLU A 395 -8.31 -27.07 -15.45
CA GLU A 395 -7.21 -26.64 -16.33
C GLU A 395 -6.27 -25.66 -15.63
N ARG A 396 -6.47 -25.39 -14.34
CA ARG A 396 -5.66 -24.43 -13.60
C ARG A 396 -4.29 -24.98 -13.22
N ARG A 397 -3.30 -24.11 -13.26
CA ARG A 397 -1.91 -24.39 -12.93
C ARG A 397 -1.65 -24.08 -11.45
N THR A 398 -0.70 -24.81 -10.87
CA THR A 398 -0.24 -24.53 -9.52
C THR A 398 0.48 -23.19 -9.44
N LEU A 399 0.22 -22.43 -8.38
CA LEU A 399 0.80 -21.11 -8.18
C LEU A 399 2.30 -21.19 -7.87
N THR A 400 3.07 -20.29 -8.48
CA THR A 400 4.48 -20.04 -8.17
C THR A 400 4.62 -18.75 -7.36
N SER A 401 5.75 -18.57 -6.65
CA SER A 401 6.03 -17.31 -5.94
C SER A 401 5.95 -16.09 -6.87
N ASN A 402 6.34 -16.27 -8.14
CA ASN A 402 6.27 -15.24 -9.16
C ASN A 402 4.83 -14.81 -9.46
N ASP A 403 3.89 -15.76 -9.55
CA ASP A 403 2.48 -15.47 -9.78
C ASP A 403 1.89 -14.66 -8.61
N ILE A 404 2.30 -14.99 -7.38
CA ILE A 404 1.84 -14.28 -6.17
C ILE A 404 2.38 -12.86 -6.12
N ASP A 405 3.65 -12.63 -6.49
CA ASP A 405 4.21 -11.28 -6.53
C ASP A 405 3.53 -10.40 -7.58
N GLN A 406 3.05 -10.98 -8.68
CA GLN A 406 2.24 -10.27 -9.67
C GLN A 406 0.82 -9.99 -9.15
N LEU A 407 0.17 -10.95 -8.50
CA LEU A 407 -1.14 -10.75 -7.86
C LEU A 407 -1.12 -9.66 -6.79
N ARG A 408 -0.04 -9.58 -5.99
CA ARG A 408 0.14 -8.49 -5.00
C ARG A 408 0.08 -7.12 -5.65
N ARG A 409 0.53 -6.99 -6.90
CA ARG A 409 0.48 -5.73 -7.66
C ARG A 409 -0.90 -5.43 -8.25
N SER A 410 -1.78 -6.42 -8.47
CA SER A 410 -3.17 -6.15 -8.90
C SER A 410 -4.01 -5.56 -7.77
N GLY A 411 -3.60 -5.81 -6.53
CA GLY A 411 -4.17 -5.26 -5.31
C GLY A 411 -5.22 -6.15 -4.65
N GLY A 412 -5.32 -7.43 -5.01
CA GLY A 412 -6.17 -8.39 -4.32
C GLY A 412 -5.49 -8.92 -3.05
N ALA A 413 -6.22 -8.96 -1.94
CA ALA A 413 -5.68 -9.33 -0.64
C ALA A 413 -6.04 -10.76 -0.19
N VAL A 414 -7.21 -11.26 -0.58
CA VAL A 414 -7.75 -12.54 -0.10
C VAL A 414 -8.27 -13.37 -1.26
N TYR A 415 -7.95 -14.66 -1.26
CA TYR A 415 -8.37 -15.60 -2.30
C TYR A 415 -8.86 -16.90 -1.67
N GLN A 416 -9.91 -17.47 -2.25
CA GLN A 416 -10.27 -18.86 -2.05
C GLN A 416 -9.30 -19.73 -2.86
N VAL A 417 -8.67 -20.69 -2.21
CA VAL A 417 -7.69 -21.60 -2.79
C VAL A 417 -8.07 -23.05 -2.53
N PHE A 418 -7.49 -23.95 -3.32
CA PHE A 418 -7.57 -25.38 -3.09
C PHE A 418 -6.17 -26.01 -3.14
N SER A 419 -5.89 -26.90 -2.19
CA SER A 419 -4.72 -27.78 -2.22
C SER A 419 -5.10 -29.19 -1.79
N ALA A 420 -4.34 -30.18 -2.25
CA ALA A 420 -4.57 -31.57 -1.86
C ALA A 420 -4.31 -31.84 -0.37
N SER A 421 -3.43 -31.05 0.27
CA SER A 421 -3.08 -31.20 1.69
C SER A 421 -4.16 -30.63 2.61
N ASP A 422 -4.69 -29.46 2.27
CA ASP A 422 -5.49 -28.64 3.19
C ASP A 422 -6.96 -28.50 2.75
N GLY A 423 -7.28 -28.98 1.54
CA GLY A 423 -8.61 -28.81 0.96
C GLY A 423 -8.86 -27.38 0.51
N THR A 424 -10.12 -26.93 0.68
CA THR A 424 -10.54 -25.57 0.30
C THR A 424 -10.35 -24.63 1.48
N GLU A 425 -9.59 -23.55 1.27
CA GLU A 425 -9.32 -22.51 2.27
C GLU A 425 -9.53 -21.12 1.67
N VAL A 426 -9.78 -20.13 2.51
CA VAL A 426 -9.67 -18.72 2.13
C VAL A 426 -8.43 -18.15 2.82
N LEU A 427 -7.45 -17.74 2.02
CA LEU A 427 -6.14 -17.31 2.49
C LEU A 427 -5.84 -15.88 2.05
N HIS A 428 -5.11 -15.18 2.90
CA HIS A 428 -4.48 -13.92 2.52
C HIS A 428 -3.34 -14.15 1.53
N ILE A 429 -3.13 -13.21 0.60
CA ILE A 429 -2.12 -13.32 -0.46
C ILE A 429 -0.71 -13.54 0.09
N SER A 430 -0.39 -12.97 1.25
CA SER A 430 0.90 -13.15 1.93
C SER A 430 1.07 -14.58 2.44
N THR A 431 0.01 -15.16 3.00
CA THR A 431 -0.01 -16.58 3.40
C THR A 431 0.23 -17.49 2.21
N ILE A 432 -0.39 -17.17 1.07
CA ILE A 432 -0.16 -17.91 -0.19
C ILE A 432 1.31 -17.75 -0.63
N ALA A 433 1.85 -16.52 -0.61
CA ALA A 433 3.25 -16.24 -0.98
C ALA A 433 4.24 -17.06 -0.14
N ARG A 434 4.06 -17.04 1.19
CA ARG A 434 4.88 -17.80 2.14
C ARG A 434 4.76 -19.30 1.91
N ARG A 435 3.55 -19.81 1.68
CA ARG A 435 3.34 -21.23 1.38
C ARG A 435 4.01 -21.62 0.06
N CYS A 436 3.85 -20.84 -1.01
CA CYS A 436 4.52 -21.04 -2.30
C CYS A 436 6.05 -21.04 -2.17
N ALA A 437 6.62 -20.10 -1.40
CA ALA A 437 8.06 -20.06 -1.12
C ALA A 437 8.57 -21.32 -0.39
N ASN A 438 7.69 -21.99 0.36
CA ASN A 438 7.97 -23.27 1.03
C ASN A 438 7.53 -24.50 0.21
N GLY A 439 7.26 -24.34 -1.09
CA GLY A 439 6.94 -25.45 -1.99
C GLY A 439 5.50 -25.94 -1.96
N TRP A 440 4.57 -25.14 -1.44
CA TRP A 440 3.13 -25.46 -1.48
C TRP A 440 2.63 -25.58 -2.93
N ARG A 441 1.68 -26.50 -3.12
CA ARG A 441 1.08 -26.82 -4.42
C ARG A 441 -0.43 -26.67 -4.31
N GLY A 442 -0.93 -25.52 -4.74
CA GLY A 442 -2.36 -25.24 -4.78
C GLY A 442 -2.71 -24.31 -5.93
N VAL A 443 -4.01 -24.15 -6.14
CA VAL A 443 -4.60 -23.29 -7.17
C VAL A 443 -5.51 -22.25 -6.52
N ILE A 444 -5.62 -21.06 -7.11
CA ILE A 444 -6.71 -20.13 -6.78
C ILE A 444 -7.99 -20.71 -7.36
N VAL A 445 -9.06 -20.75 -6.56
CA VAL A 445 -10.42 -21.16 -6.94
C VAL A 445 -11.26 -19.93 -7.25
N ALA A 446 -11.19 -18.89 -6.42
CA ALA A 446 -11.91 -17.64 -6.63
C ALA A 446 -11.24 -16.46 -5.89
N GLY A 447 -11.25 -15.27 -6.49
CA GLY A 447 -10.99 -13.99 -5.84
C GLY A 447 -12.28 -13.20 -5.55
N PRO A 448 -12.18 -11.99 -4.97
CA PRO A 448 -13.36 -11.15 -4.71
C PRO A 448 -14.15 -10.82 -5.99
N ASP A 449 -13.43 -10.58 -7.09
CA ASP A 449 -14.01 -10.24 -8.39
C ASP A 449 -14.68 -11.43 -9.10
N ASP A 450 -14.56 -12.65 -8.57
CA ASP A 450 -15.25 -13.85 -9.09
C ASP A 450 -16.71 -13.97 -8.67
N LEU A 451 -17.12 -13.27 -7.61
CA LEU A 451 -18.51 -13.32 -7.18
C LEU A 451 -19.43 -12.70 -8.24
N PRO A 452 -20.57 -13.29 -8.60
CA PRO A 452 -21.39 -12.72 -9.66
C PRO A 452 -22.07 -11.43 -9.18
N ALA A 453 -22.14 -10.44 -10.07
CA ALA A 453 -22.82 -9.17 -9.79
C ALA A 453 -24.31 -9.37 -9.43
N THR A 454 -24.92 -10.48 -9.83
CA THR A 454 -26.29 -10.86 -9.45
C THR A 454 -26.46 -11.11 -7.95
N ILE A 455 -25.38 -11.46 -7.23
CA ILE A 455 -25.39 -11.60 -5.77
C ILE A 455 -25.03 -10.26 -5.10
N ILE A 456 -24.05 -9.54 -5.64
CA ILE A 456 -23.52 -8.33 -4.99
C ILE A 456 -24.38 -7.09 -5.23
N LYS A 457 -24.94 -6.91 -6.42
CA LYS A 457 -25.71 -5.71 -6.77
C LYS A 457 -26.99 -5.54 -5.92
N PRO A 458 -27.83 -6.58 -5.71
CA PRO A 458 -28.98 -6.45 -4.82
C PRO A 458 -28.58 -6.05 -3.39
N TRP A 459 -27.46 -6.60 -2.91
CA TRP A 459 -26.91 -6.30 -1.59
C TRP A 459 -26.45 -4.84 -1.48
N MET A 460 -25.76 -4.33 -2.51
CA MET A 460 -25.40 -2.91 -2.59
C MET A 460 -26.63 -2.01 -2.62
N ASP A 461 -27.61 -2.32 -3.48
CA ASP A 461 -28.82 -1.52 -3.64
C ASP A 461 -29.66 -1.52 -2.35
N GLU A 462 -29.61 -2.59 -1.54
CA GLU A 462 -30.24 -2.64 -0.21
C GLU A 462 -29.55 -1.67 0.76
N ILE A 463 -28.22 -1.69 0.85
CA ILE A 463 -27.46 -0.82 1.77
C ILE A 463 -27.59 0.65 1.36
N GLU A 464 -27.48 0.97 0.06
CA GLU A 464 -27.58 2.33 -0.49
C GLU A 464 -28.95 2.97 -0.27
N ARG A 465 -30.03 2.17 -0.29
CA ARG A 465 -31.39 2.68 -0.05
C ARG A 465 -31.61 3.18 1.38
N GLY A 466 -30.63 3.03 2.25
CA GLY A 466 -30.77 3.24 3.68
C GLY A 466 -31.61 2.11 4.24
N LEU A 467 -31.01 1.34 5.14
CA LEU A 467 -31.81 0.42 5.94
C LEU A 467 -32.69 1.31 6.81
N ASN A 468 -34.00 1.32 6.56
CA ASN A 468 -34.96 2.17 7.27
C ASN A 468 -34.99 1.93 8.80
N ASP A 469 -34.29 0.89 9.28
CA ASP A 469 -34.08 0.57 10.69
C ASP A 469 -32.57 0.57 11.01
N GLU A 470 -32.19 1.20 12.14
CA GLU A 470 -30.82 1.10 12.67
C GLU A 470 -30.49 -0.37 12.94
N ALA A 471 -29.48 -0.92 12.25
CA ALA A 471 -29.09 -2.31 12.42
C ALA A 471 -28.54 -2.53 13.82
N HIS A 472 -28.87 -3.68 14.44
CA HIS A 472 -28.37 -3.99 15.76
C HIS A 472 -26.82 -4.03 15.75
N PRO A 473 -26.10 -3.39 16.68
CA PRO A 473 -24.65 -3.23 16.59
C PRO A 473 -23.82 -4.52 16.59
N LEU A 474 -24.41 -5.63 17.07
CA LEU A 474 -23.82 -6.98 17.05
C LEU A 474 -24.00 -7.71 15.71
N SER A 475 -24.91 -7.25 14.85
CA SER A 475 -25.31 -7.96 13.63
C SER A 475 -24.24 -7.89 12.53
N THR A 476 -24.28 -8.87 11.63
CA THR A 476 -23.59 -8.84 10.33
C THR A 476 -23.98 -7.61 9.52
N ARG A 477 -25.27 -7.24 9.53
CA ARG A 477 -25.85 -6.07 8.84
C ARG A 477 -25.22 -4.74 9.28
N ALA A 478 -24.98 -4.56 10.58
CA ALA A 478 -24.25 -3.38 11.08
C ALA A 478 -22.77 -3.37 10.62
N GLY A 479 -22.18 -4.54 10.40
CA GLY A 479 -20.85 -4.65 9.79
C GLY A 479 -20.86 -4.18 8.34
N GLU A 480 -21.87 -4.58 7.57
CA GLU A 480 -22.04 -4.18 6.17
C GLU A 480 -22.18 -2.67 6.04
N GLN A 481 -22.99 -2.06 6.90
CA GLN A 481 -23.11 -0.61 6.99
C GLN A 481 -21.77 0.05 7.27
N SER A 482 -21.00 -0.45 8.25
CA SER A 482 -19.67 0.10 8.56
C SER A 482 -18.69 0.02 7.38
N VAL A 483 -18.75 -1.04 6.56
CA VAL A 483 -17.90 -1.20 5.37
C VAL A 483 -18.26 -0.16 4.30
N VAL A 484 -19.55 0.13 4.16
CA VAL A 484 -20.06 1.10 3.19
C VAL A 484 -19.83 2.55 3.63
N GLU A 485 -20.05 2.87 4.90
CA GLU A 485 -19.82 4.21 5.46
C GLU A 485 -18.37 4.68 5.27
N LEU A 486 -17.39 3.78 5.34
CA LEU A 486 -15.98 4.08 5.08
C LEU A 486 -15.68 4.41 3.61
N THR A 487 -16.61 4.12 2.68
CA THR A 487 -16.50 4.40 1.24
C THR A 487 -17.34 5.58 0.76
N HIS A 488 -17.88 6.40 1.69
CA HIS A 488 -18.84 7.48 1.44
C HIS A 488 -18.45 8.58 0.43
N ASN A 489 -17.28 8.53 -0.19
CA ASN A 489 -16.89 9.41 -1.30
C ASN A 489 -17.58 9.05 -2.65
N GLY A 490 -18.66 8.27 -2.65
CA GLY A 490 -19.45 7.95 -3.85
C GLY A 490 -18.78 6.97 -4.82
N ASN A 491 -17.73 6.26 -4.40
CA ASN A 491 -17.04 5.30 -5.25
C ASN A 491 -17.71 3.92 -5.18
N ARG A 492 -18.73 3.72 -6.02
CA ARG A 492 -19.51 2.46 -6.11
C ARG A 492 -18.64 1.23 -6.40
N ASP A 493 -17.60 1.38 -7.22
CA ASP A 493 -16.67 0.28 -7.57
C ASP A 493 -15.84 -0.15 -6.33
N ALA A 494 -15.42 0.80 -5.49
CA ALA A 494 -14.70 0.50 -4.25
C ALA A 494 -15.62 -0.18 -3.22
N MET A 495 -16.88 0.25 -3.12
CA MET A 495 -17.89 -0.37 -2.27
C MET A 495 -18.15 -1.81 -2.68
N GLU A 496 -18.39 -2.06 -3.97
CA GLU A 496 -18.61 -3.39 -4.52
C GLU A 496 -17.47 -4.35 -4.15
N ARG A 497 -16.22 -3.90 -4.34
CA ARG A 497 -15.02 -4.68 -4.03
C ARG A 497 -14.89 -5.05 -2.56
N ARG A 498 -15.22 -4.12 -1.65
CA ARG A 498 -15.19 -4.38 -0.21
C ARG A 498 -16.25 -5.39 0.21
N LEU A 499 -17.47 -5.29 -0.34
CA LEU A 499 -18.54 -6.27 -0.06
C LEU A 499 -18.19 -7.67 -0.59
N ARG A 500 -17.56 -7.75 -1.76
CA ARG A 500 -17.03 -9.01 -2.29
C ARG A 500 -15.96 -9.64 -1.41
N THR A 501 -15.03 -8.82 -0.93
CA THR A 501 -13.99 -9.24 0.02
C THR A 501 -14.63 -9.70 1.33
N LEU A 502 -15.61 -8.95 1.84
CA LEU A 502 -16.37 -9.29 3.04
C LEU A 502 -17.07 -10.65 2.91
N ALA A 503 -17.67 -10.95 1.74
CA ALA A 503 -18.31 -12.23 1.49
C ALA A 503 -17.33 -13.41 1.61
N LEU A 504 -16.11 -13.29 1.07
CA LEU A 504 -15.09 -14.32 1.21
C LEU A 504 -14.61 -14.45 2.66
N VAL A 505 -14.25 -13.33 3.31
CA VAL A 505 -13.71 -13.30 4.68
C VAL A 505 -14.71 -13.89 5.69
N ARG A 506 -16.02 -13.70 5.50
CA ARG A 506 -17.07 -14.25 6.36
C ARG A 506 -17.09 -15.78 6.42
N THR A 507 -16.54 -16.47 5.44
CA THR A 507 -16.49 -17.94 5.40
C THR A 507 -15.30 -18.53 6.16
N VAL A 508 -14.35 -17.68 6.57
CA VAL A 508 -13.12 -18.13 7.20
C VAL A 508 -13.41 -18.61 8.62
N ALA A 509 -12.95 -19.82 8.95
CA ALA A 509 -13.16 -20.40 10.27
C ALA A 509 -12.41 -19.59 11.34
N ASP A 510 -11.12 -19.32 11.19
CA ASP A 510 -10.32 -18.53 12.13
C ASP A 510 -9.78 -17.29 11.44
N LEU A 511 -10.28 -16.11 11.83
CA LEU A 511 -9.92 -14.86 11.17
C LEU A 511 -8.45 -14.45 11.35
N ARG A 512 -7.75 -15.02 12.34
CA ARG A 512 -6.32 -14.75 12.60
C ARG A 512 -5.43 -15.26 11.46
N THR A 513 -5.92 -16.14 10.60
CA THR A 513 -5.16 -16.68 9.46
C THR A 513 -5.06 -15.72 8.28
N LEU A 514 -5.82 -14.62 8.30
CA LEU A 514 -5.95 -13.69 7.18
C LEU A 514 -5.01 -12.47 7.27
N THR A 515 -4.08 -12.45 8.23
CA THR A 515 -3.03 -11.44 8.28
C THR A 515 -1.67 -12.09 8.43
N GLU A 516 -0.66 -11.40 7.94
CA GLU A 516 0.72 -11.68 8.29
C GLU A 516 1.36 -10.45 8.92
N ARG A 517 2.13 -10.68 9.97
CA ARG A 517 2.76 -9.62 10.74
C ARG A 517 3.56 -8.69 9.83
N TYR A 518 3.30 -7.38 9.96
CA TYR A 518 4.08 -6.29 9.37
C TYR A 518 3.89 -6.00 7.87
N GLU A 519 2.87 -6.58 7.21
CA GLU A 519 2.57 -6.20 5.82
C GLU A 519 1.55 -5.06 5.71
N HIS A 520 1.76 -4.17 4.72
CA HIS A 520 0.88 -3.03 4.47
C HIS A 520 -0.45 -3.43 3.78
N SER A 521 -0.52 -4.66 3.26
CA SER A 521 -1.68 -5.28 2.60
C SER A 521 -2.82 -5.62 3.57
N ASP A 522 -2.55 -5.68 4.89
CA ASP A 522 -3.57 -5.89 5.93
C ASP A 522 -4.68 -4.80 5.95
N ARG A 523 -4.48 -3.69 5.21
CA ARG A 523 -5.43 -2.57 5.09
C ARG A 523 -6.63 -2.86 4.18
N ASP A 524 -6.59 -3.95 3.42
CA ASP A 524 -7.64 -4.27 2.45
C ASP A 524 -8.82 -5.03 3.07
N ILE A 525 -8.62 -5.69 4.22
CA ILE A 525 -9.71 -6.34 4.97
C ILE A 525 -10.34 -5.33 5.93
N ASP A 526 -11.65 -5.13 5.79
CA ASP A 526 -12.40 -4.30 6.71
C ASP A 526 -12.88 -5.10 7.93
N TRP A 527 -12.05 -5.12 8.97
CA TRP A 527 -12.32 -5.86 10.21
C TRP A 527 -13.62 -5.44 10.90
N ARG A 528 -14.08 -4.20 10.72
CA ARG A 528 -15.37 -3.76 11.28
C ARG A 528 -16.56 -4.40 10.60
N GLY A 529 -16.38 -4.92 9.38
CA GLY A 529 -17.40 -5.69 8.66
C GLY A 529 -17.66 -7.08 9.23
N VAL A 530 -16.68 -7.67 9.93
CA VAL A 530 -16.76 -9.05 10.48
C VAL A 530 -16.69 -9.12 12.00
N LEU A 531 -16.10 -8.12 12.65
CA LEU A 531 -16.00 -8.03 14.10
C LEU A 531 -16.76 -6.83 14.65
N THR A 532 -17.19 -6.94 15.89
CA THR A 532 -17.81 -5.86 16.66
C THR A 532 -17.06 -5.64 17.97
N ALA A 533 -16.83 -4.38 18.31
CA ALA A 533 -16.28 -3.99 19.62
C ALA A 533 -17.38 -3.86 20.68
N HIS A 534 -18.66 -4.02 20.29
CA HIS A 534 -19.75 -3.96 21.24
C HIS A 534 -19.71 -5.17 22.18
N PRO A 535 -19.77 -4.96 23.50
CA PRO A 535 -19.72 -6.05 24.46
C PRO A 535 -20.99 -6.91 24.36
N LEU A 536 -20.82 -8.22 24.49
CA LEU A 536 -21.91 -9.17 24.64
C LEU A 536 -22.45 -9.09 26.07
N ASP A 537 -23.76 -8.89 26.23
CA ASP A 537 -24.42 -9.02 27.53
C ASP A 537 -24.73 -10.50 27.77
N LEU A 538 -23.99 -11.11 28.70
CA LEU A 538 -24.12 -12.53 29.00
C LEU A 538 -25.16 -12.83 30.09
N THR A 539 -25.88 -11.82 30.58
CA THR A 539 -26.79 -11.95 31.73
C THR A 539 -27.82 -13.07 31.60
N PRO A 540 -28.54 -13.25 30.48
CA PRO A 540 -29.56 -14.30 30.35
C PRO A 540 -29.01 -15.72 30.53
N PHE A 541 -27.75 -15.93 30.18
CA PHE A 541 -27.08 -17.24 30.14
C PHE A 541 -26.36 -17.57 31.46
N LYS A 542 -26.26 -16.62 32.39
CA LYS A 542 -25.68 -16.86 33.71
C LYS A 542 -26.65 -17.64 34.61
N PRO A 543 -26.12 -18.40 35.59
CA PRO A 543 -26.94 -19.09 36.58
C PRO A 543 -27.90 -18.12 37.31
N PRO A 544 -29.04 -18.61 37.83
CA PRO A 544 -30.02 -17.76 38.48
C PRO A 544 -29.43 -17.19 39.76
N ASN A 545 -29.26 -15.87 39.79
CA ASN A 545 -28.76 -15.14 40.97
C ASN A 545 -29.64 -13.91 41.23
N HIS A 546 -29.38 -13.18 42.31
CA HIS A 546 -30.13 -11.96 42.66
C HIS A 546 -30.08 -10.85 41.60
N PHE A 547 -29.25 -10.99 40.54
CA PHE A 547 -29.04 -9.98 39.50
C PHE A 547 -29.68 -10.34 38.13
N GLY A 548 -30.43 -11.45 38.03
CA GLY A 548 -31.35 -11.67 36.90
C GLY A 548 -30.95 -12.69 35.82
N GLY A 549 -30.00 -13.59 36.09
CA GLY A 549 -29.69 -14.71 35.20
C GLY A 549 -30.82 -15.75 35.10
N LEU A 550 -30.93 -16.41 33.95
CA LEU A 550 -31.94 -17.45 33.69
C LEU A 550 -31.36 -18.84 33.39
N ASP A 551 -30.04 -18.97 33.33
CA ASP A 551 -29.35 -20.21 32.95
C ASP A 551 -29.84 -20.75 31.59
N LEU A 552 -30.00 -19.84 30.62
CA LEU A 552 -30.39 -20.23 29.26
C LEU A 552 -29.22 -20.93 28.56
N PRO A 553 -29.48 -21.93 27.71
CA PRO A 553 -28.42 -22.56 26.92
C PRO A 553 -27.82 -21.55 25.94
N LEU A 554 -26.53 -21.67 25.61
CA LEU A 554 -25.92 -20.82 24.57
C LEU A 554 -26.38 -21.20 23.17
N GLY A 555 -26.67 -22.49 22.93
CA GLY A 555 -27.08 -23.03 21.64
C GLY A 555 -26.21 -22.58 20.47
N VAL A 556 -26.82 -22.02 19.41
CA VAL A 556 -26.14 -21.43 18.23
C VAL A 556 -25.12 -20.33 18.57
N LEU A 557 -25.17 -19.72 19.77
CA LEU A 557 -24.21 -18.71 20.21
C LEU A 557 -22.92 -19.31 20.77
N SER A 558 -22.90 -20.61 21.10
CA SER A 558 -21.72 -21.27 21.67
C SER A 558 -20.49 -21.20 20.76
N SER A 559 -20.70 -21.18 19.45
CA SER A 559 -19.65 -21.10 18.42
C SER A 559 -19.24 -19.66 18.07
N VAL A 560 -19.85 -18.63 18.68
CA VAL A 560 -19.50 -17.23 18.42
C VAL A 560 -18.08 -16.99 18.89
N GLN A 561 -17.23 -16.63 17.94
CA GLN A 561 -15.81 -16.42 18.14
C GLN A 561 -15.49 -15.04 18.69
N ILE A 562 -14.48 -14.97 19.53
CA ILE A 562 -14.12 -13.79 20.30
C ILE A 562 -12.61 -13.64 20.29
N TYR A 563 -12.14 -12.45 19.95
CA TYR A 563 -10.74 -12.16 19.74
C TYR A 563 -10.26 -11.13 20.75
N THR A 564 -9.17 -11.44 21.45
CA THR A 564 -8.57 -10.57 22.46
C THR A 564 -7.06 -10.73 22.51
N THR A 565 -6.34 -9.69 22.92
CA THR A 565 -4.88 -9.76 23.09
C THR A 565 -4.43 -10.62 24.27
N ASP A 566 -5.30 -10.87 25.24
CA ASP A 566 -5.01 -11.73 26.39
C ASP A 566 -6.32 -12.27 27.00
N GLY A 567 -6.74 -13.43 26.52
CA GLY A 567 -7.97 -14.09 26.94
C GLY A 567 -7.79 -14.97 28.18
N LYS A 568 -6.55 -15.37 28.46
CA LYS A 568 -6.21 -16.29 29.56
C LYS A 568 -5.46 -15.61 30.71
N ALA A 569 -5.37 -14.27 30.69
CA ALA A 569 -4.58 -13.47 31.64
C ALA A 569 -3.14 -13.99 31.79
N GLN A 570 -2.54 -14.46 30.68
CA GLN A 570 -1.20 -15.05 30.68
C GLN A 570 -0.10 -14.01 30.71
N TYR A 571 -0.40 -12.78 30.32
CA TYR A 571 0.56 -11.69 30.24
C TYR A 571 0.31 -10.66 31.34
N GLN A 572 1.36 -9.95 31.76
CA GLN A 572 1.20 -8.80 32.66
C GLN A 572 0.54 -7.65 31.88
N GLY A 573 -0.79 -7.62 31.83
CA GLY A 573 -1.57 -6.60 31.13
C GLY A 573 -3.05 -6.95 31.01
N LYS A 574 -3.86 -5.96 30.64
CA LYS A 574 -5.29 -6.14 30.40
C LYS A 574 -5.53 -6.78 29.04
N GLY A 575 -6.60 -7.57 28.89
CA GLY A 575 -7.11 -7.97 27.59
C GLY A 575 -7.62 -6.75 26.81
N HIS A 576 -7.31 -6.69 25.51
CA HIS A 576 -7.74 -5.63 24.60
C HIS A 576 -8.40 -6.17 23.32
N SER A 577 -9.37 -5.42 22.82
CA SER A 577 -9.95 -5.59 21.49
C SER A 577 -8.92 -5.27 20.39
N PRO A 578 -8.98 -5.92 19.20
CA PRO A 578 -8.20 -5.51 18.03
C PRO A 578 -8.36 -4.02 17.65
N PHE A 579 -9.46 -3.39 18.04
CA PHE A 579 -9.74 -1.98 17.74
C PHE A 579 -9.22 -1.01 18.81
N CYS A 580 -8.59 -1.49 19.88
CA CYS A 580 -8.15 -0.65 20.98
C CYS A 580 -6.83 0.05 20.66
N SER A 581 -6.80 1.38 20.80
CA SER A 581 -5.56 2.16 20.67
C SER A 581 -4.47 1.78 21.69
N PHE A 582 -4.87 1.20 22.83
CA PHE A 582 -3.96 0.74 23.88
C PHE A 582 -3.49 -0.72 23.70
N ALA A 583 -4.02 -1.46 22.73
CA ALA A 583 -3.43 -2.74 22.35
C ALA A 583 -1.97 -2.45 21.91
N ARG A 584 -1.00 -3.26 22.37
CA ARG A 584 0.46 -3.08 22.12
C ARG A 584 0.85 -2.94 20.63
N SER A 585 -0.09 -3.14 19.73
CA SER A 585 0.06 -3.00 18.28
C SER A 585 -0.44 -1.66 17.73
N GLY A 586 -1.35 -0.91 18.38
CA GLY A 586 -1.98 0.29 17.79
C GLY A 586 -2.60 0.04 16.40
N ARG A 587 -2.82 -1.22 16.02
CA ARG A 587 -3.10 -1.68 14.66
C ARG A 587 -4.51 -2.21 14.57
N THR A 588 -5.22 -1.76 13.55
CA THR A 588 -6.51 -2.28 13.09
C THR A 588 -6.33 -3.60 12.32
N SER A 589 -5.60 -4.57 12.86
CA SER A 589 -5.46 -5.90 12.22
C SER A 589 -5.45 -7.02 13.26
N LEU A 590 -5.95 -8.20 12.85
CA LEU A 590 -6.09 -9.39 13.69
C LEU A 590 -5.07 -10.46 13.27
N ASP A 591 -4.09 -10.78 14.12
CA ASP A 591 -3.02 -11.75 13.83
C ASP A 591 -2.98 -12.95 14.79
N ASP A 592 -1.99 -13.82 14.59
CA ASP A 592 -1.75 -15.05 15.35
C ASP A 592 -1.46 -14.85 16.85
N ARG A 593 -1.25 -13.61 17.32
CA ARG A 593 -1.03 -13.31 18.74
C ARG A 593 -2.32 -13.09 19.51
N PHE A 594 -3.43 -12.88 18.82
CA PHE A 594 -4.72 -12.79 19.48
C PHE A 594 -5.16 -14.17 19.96
N ASP A 595 -5.65 -14.24 21.18
CA ASP A 595 -6.38 -15.40 21.67
C ASP A 595 -7.74 -15.46 20.98
N LEU A 596 -8.08 -16.66 20.51
CA LEU A 596 -9.41 -17.01 20.05
C LEU A 596 -10.13 -17.72 21.20
N LEU A 597 -11.17 -17.06 21.69
CA LEU A 597 -12.14 -17.57 22.64
C LEU A 597 -13.48 -17.80 21.94
N HIS A 598 -14.37 -18.51 22.58
CA HIS A 598 -15.78 -18.61 22.22
C HIS A 598 -16.64 -17.98 23.32
N MET A 599 -17.91 -17.71 23.02
CA MET A 599 -18.84 -17.14 24.01
C MET A 599 -18.96 -18.00 25.28
N GLN A 600 -18.78 -19.32 25.17
CA GLN A 600 -18.74 -20.21 26.33
C GLN A 600 -17.55 -19.91 27.25
N ASP A 601 -16.36 -19.68 26.69
CA ASP A 601 -15.18 -19.36 27.48
C ASP A 601 -15.37 -18.05 28.27
N LEU A 602 -16.13 -17.09 27.73
CA LEU A 602 -16.46 -15.86 28.45
C LEU A 602 -17.40 -16.07 29.64
N LEU A 603 -18.35 -17.01 29.55
CA LEU A 603 -19.22 -17.35 30.67
C LEU A 603 -18.44 -18.00 31.80
N ASP A 604 -17.47 -18.85 31.46
CA ASP A 604 -16.65 -19.57 32.42
C ASP A 604 -15.56 -18.69 33.07
N THR A 605 -15.32 -17.49 32.53
CA THR A 605 -14.31 -16.57 33.05
C THR A 605 -14.85 -15.76 34.24
N GLU A 606 -14.48 -16.16 35.46
CA GLU A 606 -15.01 -15.52 36.68
C GLU A 606 -14.56 -14.06 36.89
N LYS A 607 -13.32 -13.70 36.49
CA LYS A 607 -12.74 -12.35 36.68
C LYS A 607 -11.73 -11.99 35.58
N PRO A 608 -12.19 -11.62 34.39
CA PRO A 608 -11.28 -11.17 33.35
C PRO A 608 -10.69 -9.79 33.68
N ASP A 609 -9.37 -9.61 33.50
CA ASP A 609 -8.74 -8.29 33.58
C ASP A 609 -8.85 -7.58 32.21
N TRP A 610 -10.04 -7.10 31.89
CA TRP A 610 -10.31 -6.45 30.60
C TRP A 610 -10.07 -4.94 30.64
N CYS A 611 -9.66 -4.40 29.50
CA CYS A 611 -9.60 -2.97 29.29
C CYS A 611 -10.99 -2.34 29.40
N SER A 612 -11.16 -1.40 30.33
CA SER A 612 -12.41 -0.67 30.54
C SER A 612 -12.81 0.25 29.38
N VAL A 613 -11.87 0.59 28.49
CA VAL A 613 -12.13 1.46 27.34
C VAL A 613 -12.74 0.68 26.17
N CYS A 614 -12.22 -0.51 25.87
CA CYS A 614 -12.66 -1.30 24.72
C CYS A 614 -13.43 -2.58 25.08
N GLY A 615 -13.77 -2.78 26.36
CA GLY A 615 -14.40 -4.01 26.86
C GLY A 615 -13.50 -5.24 26.87
N GLY A 616 -12.27 -5.14 26.34
CA GLY A 616 -11.23 -6.16 26.36
C GLY A 616 -11.22 -7.17 25.22
N TYR A 617 -12.23 -7.18 24.33
CA TYR A 617 -12.29 -8.12 23.20
C TYR A 617 -13.09 -7.55 22.02
N ALA A 618 -13.07 -8.25 20.88
CA ALA A 618 -14.05 -8.08 19.81
C ALA A 618 -14.72 -9.42 19.50
N ALA A 619 -16.04 -9.43 19.35
CA ALA A 619 -16.79 -10.62 18.95
C ALA A 619 -16.95 -10.66 17.43
N ARG A 620 -17.00 -11.86 16.86
CA ARG A 620 -17.50 -12.06 15.50
C ARG A 620 -18.96 -11.63 15.46
N ARG A 621 -19.33 -10.86 14.44
CA ARG A 621 -20.70 -10.37 14.27
C ARG A 621 -21.66 -11.55 14.14
N LEU A 622 -22.81 -11.42 14.80
CA LEU A 622 -23.86 -12.43 14.83
C LEU A 622 -24.60 -12.45 13.50
N ASP A 623 -24.77 -13.63 12.92
CA ASP A 623 -25.70 -13.82 11.82
C ASP A 623 -27.16 -13.67 12.27
N ASP A 624 -28.10 -13.75 11.34
CA ASP A 624 -29.53 -13.51 11.63
C ASP A 624 -30.10 -14.54 12.62
N THR A 625 -29.63 -15.80 12.57
CA THR A 625 -30.08 -16.86 13.49
C THR A 625 -29.52 -16.64 14.89
N GLN A 626 -28.23 -16.37 15.00
CA GLN A 626 -27.55 -16.05 16.26
C GLN A 626 -28.13 -14.79 16.89
N LEU A 627 -28.32 -13.72 16.12
CA LEU A 627 -28.85 -12.46 16.61
C LEU A 627 -30.30 -12.61 17.09
N ARG A 628 -31.15 -13.32 16.33
CA ARG A 628 -32.53 -13.61 16.72
C ARG A 628 -32.58 -14.38 18.04
N TYR A 629 -31.73 -15.39 18.21
CA TYR A 629 -31.65 -16.14 19.45
C TYR A 629 -31.15 -15.29 20.63
N TYR A 630 -30.11 -14.48 20.40
CA TYR A 630 -29.59 -13.53 21.38
C TYR A 630 -30.69 -12.57 21.87
N LEU A 631 -31.38 -11.90 20.95
CA LEU A 631 -32.45 -10.96 21.29
C LEU A 631 -33.61 -11.62 22.04
N ALA A 632 -34.00 -12.83 21.63
CA ALA A 632 -35.02 -13.61 22.32
C ALA A 632 -34.63 -13.97 23.75
N ALA A 633 -33.38 -14.37 23.99
CA ALA A 633 -32.88 -14.67 25.33
C ALA A 633 -32.95 -13.42 26.25
N HIS A 634 -32.62 -12.24 25.72
CA HIS A 634 -32.73 -10.97 26.45
C HIS A 634 -34.18 -10.54 26.67
N GLU A 635 -35.09 -10.77 25.72
CA GLU A 635 -36.51 -10.55 25.91
C GLU A 635 -37.04 -11.46 27.03
N LEU A 636 -36.70 -12.75 27.02
CA LEU A 636 -37.10 -13.70 28.05
C LEU A 636 -36.57 -13.31 29.44
N SER A 637 -35.31 -12.86 29.52
CA SER A 637 -34.71 -12.34 30.77
C SER A 637 -35.44 -11.09 31.27
N THR A 638 -35.80 -10.17 30.37
CA THR A 638 -36.57 -8.96 30.71
C THR A 638 -37.94 -9.31 31.25
N LEU A 639 -38.68 -10.19 30.57
CA LEU A 639 -39.99 -10.69 31.02
C LEU A 639 -39.89 -11.41 32.37
N GLY A 640 -38.85 -12.25 32.56
CA GLY A 640 -38.59 -12.92 33.83
C GLY A 640 -38.34 -11.95 34.98
N ARG A 641 -37.64 -10.83 34.73
CA ARG A 641 -37.43 -9.76 35.72
C ARG A 641 -38.72 -9.00 36.02
N GLU A 642 -39.52 -8.68 35.01
CA GLU A 642 -40.84 -8.03 35.21
C GLU A 642 -41.77 -8.88 36.08
N LEU A 643 -41.78 -10.20 35.88
CA LEU A 643 -42.58 -11.15 36.67
C LEU A 643 -42.08 -11.36 38.11
N THR A 644 -40.79 -11.19 38.36
CA THR A 644 -40.18 -11.40 39.69
C THR A 644 -40.11 -10.13 40.54
N THR A 645 -40.22 -8.95 39.92
CA THR A 645 -40.21 -7.66 40.62
C THR A 645 -41.53 -7.45 41.38
N HIS A 646 -41.45 -7.30 42.71
CA HIS A 646 -42.59 -7.28 43.63
C HIS A 646 -43.72 -6.29 43.23
N PRO A 647 -45.00 -6.68 43.37
CA PRO A 647 -46.15 -5.86 42.95
C PRO A 647 -46.31 -4.53 43.71
N ARG A 648 -45.61 -4.33 44.84
CA ARG A 648 -45.62 -3.05 45.60
C ARG A 648 -44.76 -1.95 44.97
N PHE A 649 -43.88 -2.28 44.02
CA PHE A 649 -43.01 -1.34 43.32
C PHE A 649 -43.11 -1.44 41.79
N SER A 650 -43.94 -2.36 41.27
CA SER A 650 -44.08 -2.62 39.84
C SER A 650 -45.27 -1.86 39.27
N ARG A 651 -45.00 -0.78 38.53
CA ARG A 651 -45.80 -0.48 37.34
C ARG A 651 -45.22 -1.35 36.23
N SER A 652 -45.66 -2.62 36.14
CA SER A 652 -45.43 -3.37 34.91
C SER A 652 -45.96 -2.52 33.77
N SER A 653 -45.11 -2.20 32.80
CA SER A 653 -45.48 -1.40 31.63
C SER A 653 -46.51 -2.11 30.76
N ARG A 654 -46.57 -3.45 30.86
CA ARG A 654 -47.40 -4.33 30.02
C ARG A 654 -48.47 -5.07 30.84
N PRO A 655 -49.70 -5.22 30.31
CA PRO A 655 -50.74 -6.04 30.92
C PRO A 655 -50.37 -7.54 30.89
N PRO A 656 -50.90 -8.36 31.83
CA PRO A 656 -50.61 -9.81 31.91
C PRO A 656 -50.88 -10.60 30.62
N THR A 657 -51.89 -10.19 29.85
CA THR A 657 -52.23 -10.80 28.55
C THR A 657 -51.16 -10.59 27.49
N GLU A 658 -50.52 -9.42 27.46
CA GLU A 658 -49.39 -9.13 26.57
C GLU A 658 -48.14 -9.90 26.98
N LEU A 659 -47.86 -9.99 28.29
CA LEU A 659 -46.75 -10.80 28.82
C LEU A 659 -46.90 -12.27 28.45
N LYS A 660 -48.10 -12.84 28.63
CA LYS A 660 -48.40 -14.22 28.25
C LYS A 660 -48.22 -14.45 26.74
N SER A 661 -48.75 -13.55 25.91
CA SER A 661 -48.61 -13.65 24.45
C SER A 661 -47.14 -13.55 24.00
N SER A 662 -46.33 -12.68 24.60
CA SER A 662 -44.90 -12.62 24.33
C SER A 662 -44.17 -13.91 24.72
N LEU A 663 -44.47 -14.48 25.89
CA LEU A 663 -43.88 -15.76 26.32
C LEU A 663 -44.29 -16.93 25.41
N GLU A 664 -45.54 -16.99 24.96
CA GLU A 664 -46.01 -17.99 24.00
C GLU A 664 -45.26 -17.89 22.67
N LYS A 665 -45.01 -16.68 22.16
CA LYS A 665 -44.19 -16.48 20.95
C LYS A 665 -42.75 -16.95 21.12
N LEU A 666 -42.18 -16.76 22.31
CA LEU A 666 -40.81 -17.20 22.61
C LEU A 666 -40.70 -18.73 22.78
N ASN A 667 -41.80 -19.42 23.08
CA ASN A 667 -41.81 -20.88 23.26
C ASN A 667 -41.43 -21.65 21.98
N ASP A 668 -41.74 -21.07 20.82
CA ASP A 668 -41.48 -21.67 19.51
C ASP A 668 -40.03 -21.50 19.03
N ILE A 669 -39.20 -20.79 19.79
CA ILE A 669 -37.78 -20.58 19.44
C ILE A 669 -36.99 -21.85 19.72
N ASP A 670 -36.23 -22.29 18.72
CA ASP A 670 -35.26 -23.37 18.86
C ASP A 670 -33.83 -22.82 19.00
N PRO A 671 -33.14 -23.04 20.14
CA PRO A 671 -31.78 -22.57 20.39
C PRO A 671 -30.70 -23.15 19.49
N ASP A 672 -30.90 -24.34 18.91
CA ASP A 672 -29.88 -25.07 18.15
C ASP A 672 -30.23 -25.23 16.66
N ASP A 673 -31.38 -24.70 16.22
CA ASP A 673 -31.93 -24.88 14.87
C ASP A 673 -31.86 -26.34 14.40
N CYS A 674 -32.21 -27.27 15.31
CA CYS A 674 -32.10 -28.70 15.12
C CYS A 674 -33.46 -29.30 14.80
N ASP A 675 -33.52 -30.16 13.78
CA ASP A 675 -34.76 -30.88 13.41
C ASP A 675 -35.32 -31.81 14.52
N LEU A 676 -34.53 -32.07 15.58
CA LEU A 676 -34.90 -32.92 16.70
C LEU A 676 -34.77 -32.16 18.04
N PRO A 677 -35.63 -32.44 19.05
CA PRO A 677 -35.54 -31.79 20.35
C PRO A 677 -34.20 -32.12 21.02
N CYS A 678 -33.29 -31.16 21.03
CA CYS A 678 -32.02 -31.28 21.70
C CYS A 678 -32.14 -30.84 23.18
N LYS A 679 -31.05 -31.02 23.94
CA LYS A 679 -31.00 -30.63 25.35
C LYS A 679 -31.25 -29.13 25.52
N ALA A 680 -30.73 -28.29 24.62
CA ALA A 680 -30.91 -26.84 24.67
C ALA A 680 -32.37 -26.44 24.44
N SER A 681 -33.05 -26.98 23.42
CA SER A 681 -34.47 -26.69 23.18
C SER A 681 -35.35 -27.12 24.35
N THR A 682 -35.01 -28.25 25.00
CA THR A 682 -35.72 -28.72 26.20
C THR A 682 -35.56 -27.77 27.38
N GLN A 683 -34.34 -27.29 27.63
CA GLN A 683 -34.02 -26.33 28.70
C GLN A 683 -34.69 -24.97 28.45
N TRP A 684 -34.70 -24.51 27.21
CA TRP A 684 -35.40 -23.28 26.80
C TRP A 684 -36.90 -23.38 27.09
N ARG A 685 -37.58 -24.41 26.55
CA ARG A 685 -39.01 -24.62 26.77
C ARG A 685 -39.35 -24.75 28.24
N SER A 686 -38.58 -25.51 29.00
CA SER A 686 -38.77 -25.64 30.45
C SER A 686 -38.69 -24.29 31.17
N THR A 687 -37.80 -23.39 30.72
CA THR A 687 -37.67 -22.04 31.27
C THR A 687 -38.87 -21.17 30.92
N VAL A 688 -39.34 -21.20 29.67
CA VAL A 688 -40.54 -20.48 29.23
C VAL A 688 -41.79 -20.98 29.97
N GLU A 689 -41.99 -22.29 30.05
CA GLU A 689 -43.09 -22.93 30.78
C GLU A 689 -43.07 -22.56 32.27
N ARG A 690 -41.89 -22.52 32.90
CA ARG A 690 -41.76 -22.08 34.30
C ARG A 690 -42.21 -20.64 34.49
N LEU A 691 -41.91 -19.74 33.54
CA LEU A 691 -42.34 -18.35 33.58
C LEU A 691 -43.84 -18.19 33.28
N LEU A 692 -44.37 -18.94 32.32
CA LEU A 692 -45.82 -18.98 32.02
C LEU A 692 -46.64 -19.41 33.25
N ASN A 693 -46.09 -20.33 34.06
CA ASN A 693 -46.74 -20.83 35.27
C ASN A 693 -46.50 -19.95 36.52
N ALA A 694 -45.82 -18.79 36.39
CA ALA A 694 -45.55 -17.92 37.52
C ALA A 694 -46.85 -17.30 38.09
N HIS A 695 -46.92 -17.21 39.42
CA HIS A 695 -48.11 -16.75 40.17
C HIS A 695 -48.68 -15.40 39.71
N ALA A 696 -47.85 -14.51 39.15
CA ALA A 696 -48.26 -13.19 38.65
C ALA A 696 -49.13 -13.24 37.38
N LEU A 697 -49.08 -14.32 36.60
CA LEU A 697 -49.88 -14.50 35.37
C LEU A 697 -51.18 -15.28 35.61
N ASN A 698 -51.29 -16.01 36.73
CA ASN A 698 -52.40 -16.94 37.00
C ASN A 698 -53.52 -16.36 37.91
N ASN A 699 -53.37 -15.12 38.40
CA ASN A 699 -54.31 -14.49 39.33
C ASN A 699 -55.12 -13.32 38.73
N HIS A 700 -55.20 -13.21 37.39
CA HIS A 700 -55.96 -12.19 36.67
C HIS A 700 -56.92 -12.78 35.63
#